data_AF-A0A9Q0DEQ7-F1
#
_entry.id   AF-A0A9Q0DEQ7-F1
#
_cell.length_a   1.000
_cell.length_b   1.000
_cell.length_c   1.000
_cell.angle_alpha   90.00
_cell.angle_beta   90.00
_cell.angle_gamma   90.00
#
_symmetry.space_group_name_H-M   'P 1'
#
loop_
_entity.id
_entity.type
_entity.pdbx_description
1 polymer ?
#
loop_
_entity_poly.entity_id
_entity_poly.type
_entity_poly.pdbx_seq_one_letter_code
_entity_poly.pdbx_strand_id
1 'polypeptide(L)'
;MQRIGDHLHLLDILHEDAFEGQIIDPEIKKKTEVNFYRGAPPQWLNFYLDEQNEESNRLIKRDGYEELSCQILSKKFGGQCVRLNHEPGSGGTTLAMQLLWDLRSSFRCAVLVDPTSDDSEVATQVTEHYTAGEPKTVLLLVQDQYVDKLQKSIVEELSKMKTSDGAPAVVILHCVRMALIDTEDINLRKELSAEETIQFDAKKEQLRTMFPKEHEQFHGFNIMQSNFSQDYVQRSCQVFNNPDFLLTKRGLQLSACMCLLNAYVTGSFLLARRCNAFLQTEIGDLTIGDIKEPFRHLMVSFEPLGGGEEHVRMAHPMIAEQGNCMMSSRDADGQIYDTARVLLSELCQEDVTQSLTGFIKDLLTKRETKRWEKKPNFSQLIVDIRIPDVLPTPCSLLQYQERCVSVLKKAIDAFPQMAILPQTLSRFYNLNSDFINAEKWAKEAQHVDPLNSFTADTLGRVYMRQLISKLKELPSNPQILPEILLFAKNAFTAFENEENLAEEEQTMREDWTCFGLFGKYGYLQSYIEHIFEITRRPDLLTRVIEYRTTVLKISEDDEVDTKLTRIPSAKKNLVRTQMPRIGDHLDLLDILHEDAFEGQRIDPKIKKKTEVNFYRGAPPQWLNFYLDEQNEESNRLIKRDGYEELRGQILSKKFGVQCVRFNHEPGSGGTTLAMQLLWDLRSSFRCAVLVDPTSDDSEVATQVTELYTAGELKTVLLLLVQDQYVDTLQKSIVEEVSKKKTSDIAPAVVILHCVRMALVDAEDINLRKELSAEETIQFDAKKEQLLTKFPKEYEQFHGFNIMQTNFSKGYVQSSCHVFNNPDLMQQVTNRGLQLSACMCLLNGYVTGSFLLARRCNAFLQTEIGELTIGDIKEPLRHLMVSFEPLGGGEERVRMAHPMIAEQGNRMMSSRDAGGHIYDTARVLLSELCQEDITQPLTGFIKDLLTKRDKHTNGQGKKAHFSKLILDIRNRDRCVVLEEAIDAFPQIAYFPQTLSRLLLFNNHNYLNAEKWAKEAQPIDPQNSFIADTLGRVYMHHLISKLKELRSNPDILPEILVIAKNAFTAFENEENLAENEHVTRADSTCFNILGKSGYLQVANTLFHSKDILEKQLNDTEQYSNYTTLTRSLPEEIKKRATFIQMILCYSKKSFTETDAPYLLEEAKKCYKNYTGDDLPDLATGTPSYQEKYFRSRYLLPIGKFVRVQGVVRNYKVYTTQDDKETELHVEACQLGCLRSFGRVSFDLGLTVRGPTAYNIQYQD
;
A
#
# COMPACT_ATOMS: atom_id res chain seq x y z
N MET A 1 -5.63 4.21 -54.57
CA MET A 1 -5.61 4.40 -53.10
C MET A 1 -5.42 5.85 -52.66
N GLN A 2 -4.97 6.77 -53.53
CA GLN A 2 -4.77 8.21 -53.27
C GLN A 2 -6.03 9.06 -52.95
N ARG A 3 -7.20 8.46 -52.67
CA ARG A 3 -8.48 9.18 -52.39
C ARG A 3 -9.09 8.90 -51.01
N ILE A 4 -8.47 8.08 -50.17
CA ILE A 4 -9.00 7.72 -48.84
C ILE A 4 -8.39 8.58 -47.72
N GLY A 5 -7.21 9.16 -47.93
CA GLY A 5 -6.48 9.93 -46.90
C GLY A 5 -7.16 11.23 -46.46
N ASP A 6 -7.86 11.93 -47.36
CA ASP A 6 -8.41 13.27 -47.07
C ASP A 6 -9.60 13.27 -46.08
N HIS A 7 -10.20 12.11 -45.80
CA HIS A 7 -11.35 11.98 -44.88
C HIS A 7 -10.97 11.46 -43.48
N LEU A 8 -9.78 10.86 -43.32
CA LEU A 8 -9.30 10.24 -42.07
C LEU A 8 -8.42 11.21 -41.25
N HIS A 9 -8.94 12.41 -41.00
CA HIS A 9 -8.19 13.53 -40.45
C HIS A 9 -7.70 13.37 -38.99
N LEU A 10 -8.18 12.36 -38.25
CA LEU A 10 -7.72 12.07 -36.89
C LEU A 10 -6.52 11.11 -36.86
N LEU A 11 -6.17 10.52 -38.01
CA LEU A 11 -5.12 9.50 -38.14
C LEU A 11 -4.04 9.96 -39.13
N ASP A 12 -2.78 9.89 -38.71
CA ASP A 12 -1.63 10.03 -39.61
C ASP A 12 -1.29 8.65 -40.18
N ILE A 13 -1.63 8.43 -41.46
CA ILE A 13 -1.58 7.13 -42.12
C ILE A 13 -0.21 6.93 -42.77
N LEU A 14 0.45 5.82 -42.41
CA LEU A 14 1.68 5.39 -43.06
C LEU A 14 1.37 4.43 -44.21
N HIS A 15 1.64 4.88 -45.43
CA HIS A 15 1.55 4.05 -46.63
C HIS A 15 2.80 3.16 -46.81
N GLU A 16 2.61 1.99 -47.43
CA GLU A 16 3.69 1.03 -47.69
C GLU A 16 4.74 1.60 -48.65
N ASP A 17 4.29 2.32 -49.67
CA ASP A 17 5.06 3.00 -50.72
C ASP A 17 5.39 4.47 -50.37
N ALA A 18 5.36 4.83 -49.08
CA ALA A 18 5.65 6.19 -48.64
C ALA A 18 7.02 6.68 -49.16
N PHE A 19 7.00 7.85 -49.82
CA PHE A 19 8.16 8.48 -50.48
C PHE A 19 8.73 7.77 -51.72
N GLU A 20 8.16 6.65 -52.17
CA GLU A 20 8.62 5.98 -53.40
C GLU A 20 8.44 6.89 -54.63
N GLY A 21 9.51 7.02 -55.43
CA GLY A 21 9.52 7.85 -56.64
C GLY A 21 9.51 9.37 -56.40
N GLN A 22 9.50 9.84 -55.15
CA GLN A 22 9.54 11.27 -54.83
C GLN A 22 10.98 11.81 -54.86
N ILE A 23 11.18 12.93 -55.55
CA ILE A 23 12.45 13.68 -55.51
C ILE A 23 12.37 14.64 -54.33
N ILE A 24 13.00 14.27 -53.22
CA ILE A 24 13.08 15.11 -52.01
C ILE A 24 14.26 16.07 -52.17
N ASP A 25 14.00 17.37 -51.95
CA ASP A 25 15.03 18.41 -51.98
C ASP A 25 16.17 18.06 -51.00
N PRO A 26 17.45 18.06 -51.44
CA PRO A 26 18.60 17.84 -50.56
C PRO A 26 18.63 18.74 -49.32
N GLU A 27 18.14 19.98 -49.41
CA GLU A 27 18.03 20.89 -48.27
C GLU A 27 16.97 20.42 -47.26
N ILE A 28 15.82 19.93 -47.74
CA ILE A 28 14.76 19.36 -46.90
C ILE A 28 15.26 18.08 -46.22
N LYS A 29 15.95 17.19 -46.95
CA LYS A 29 16.59 16.00 -46.39
C LYS A 29 17.53 16.38 -45.23
N LYS A 30 18.47 17.29 -45.50
CA LYS A 30 19.43 17.76 -44.51
C LYS A 30 18.76 18.39 -43.29
N LYS A 31 17.78 19.27 -43.51
CA LYS A 31 17.04 19.96 -42.44
C LYS A 31 16.29 18.96 -41.54
N THR A 32 15.68 17.94 -42.14
CA THR A 32 14.91 16.91 -41.43
C THR A 32 15.80 16.05 -40.53
N GLU A 33 16.95 15.60 -41.03
CA GLU A 33 17.92 14.83 -40.22
C GLU A 33 18.52 15.68 -39.09
N VAL A 34 18.94 16.92 -39.39
CA VAL A 34 19.51 17.84 -38.40
C VAL A 34 18.51 18.14 -37.28
N ASN A 35 17.25 18.44 -37.62
CA ASN A 35 16.22 18.74 -36.62
C ASN A 35 15.92 17.52 -35.74
N PHE A 36 15.87 16.32 -36.32
CA PHE A 36 15.66 15.08 -35.57
C PHE A 36 16.75 14.86 -34.51
N TYR A 37 18.03 14.89 -34.89
CA TYR A 37 19.13 14.70 -33.93
C TYR A 37 19.28 15.85 -32.92
N ARG A 38 18.81 17.06 -33.27
CA ARG A 38 18.66 18.18 -32.32
C ARG A 38 17.58 17.95 -31.27
N GLY A 39 16.61 17.06 -31.51
CA GLY A 39 15.55 16.72 -30.56
C GLY A 39 14.12 17.04 -31.04
N ALA A 40 13.92 17.27 -32.34
CA ALA A 40 12.57 17.29 -32.93
C ALA A 40 11.90 15.92 -32.78
N PRO A 41 10.56 15.85 -32.69
CA PRO A 41 9.86 14.57 -32.80
C PRO A 41 10.21 13.85 -34.12
N PRO A 42 10.23 12.50 -34.13
CA PRO A 42 10.43 11.72 -35.35
C PRO A 42 9.33 11.99 -36.38
N GLN A 43 9.73 12.08 -37.66
CA GLN A 43 8.84 12.16 -38.82
C GLN A 43 9.05 10.94 -39.71
N TRP A 44 8.05 10.58 -40.54
CA TRP A 44 8.17 9.45 -41.47
C TRP A 44 9.37 9.58 -42.43
N LEU A 45 9.70 10.81 -42.84
CA LEU A 45 10.86 11.07 -43.67
C LEU A 45 12.18 10.68 -42.98
N ASN A 46 12.29 10.75 -41.64
CA ASN A 46 13.49 10.28 -40.93
C ASN A 46 13.75 8.79 -41.18
N PHE A 47 12.71 7.97 -41.12
CA PHE A 47 12.81 6.52 -41.31
C PHE A 47 13.04 6.16 -42.78
N TYR A 48 12.43 6.89 -43.71
CA TYR A 48 12.72 6.74 -45.14
C TYR A 48 14.19 7.00 -45.45
N LEU A 49 14.73 8.14 -44.96
CA LEU A 49 16.13 8.50 -45.18
C LEU A 49 17.08 7.50 -44.53
N ASP A 50 16.69 6.96 -43.38
CA ASP A 50 17.45 5.92 -42.69
C ASP A 50 17.54 4.61 -43.49
N GLU A 51 16.44 4.19 -44.10
CA GLU A 51 16.39 2.97 -44.92
C GLU A 51 17.29 3.06 -46.16
N GLN A 52 17.55 4.27 -46.67
CA GLN A 52 18.48 4.54 -47.77
C GLN A 52 19.96 4.51 -47.36
N ASN A 53 20.26 4.50 -46.06
CA ASN A 53 21.64 4.41 -45.57
C ASN A 53 22.15 2.96 -45.62
N GLU A 54 23.47 2.80 -45.70
CA GLU A 54 24.12 1.50 -45.45
C GLU A 54 23.70 0.95 -44.08
N GLU A 55 23.67 -0.38 -43.93
CA GLU A 55 23.14 -1.03 -42.72
C GLU A 55 23.85 -0.59 -41.42
N SER A 56 25.16 -0.34 -41.50
CA SER A 56 25.99 0.23 -40.41
C SER A 56 25.65 1.67 -40.04
N ASN A 57 24.88 2.37 -40.89
CA ASN A 57 24.55 3.77 -40.80
C ASN A 57 23.07 4.01 -40.45
N ARG A 58 22.33 2.95 -40.07
CA ARG A 58 20.91 3.01 -39.72
C ARG A 58 20.63 3.60 -38.33
N LEU A 59 19.36 3.85 -38.01
CA LEU A 59 18.89 4.29 -36.70
C LEU A 59 19.03 3.13 -35.71
N ILE A 60 19.37 3.47 -34.48
CA ILE A 60 19.60 2.48 -33.41
C ILE A 60 18.25 1.94 -32.94
N LYS A 61 18.07 0.62 -33.07
CA LYS A 61 16.93 -0.10 -32.50
C LYS A 61 17.20 -0.35 -31.02
N ARG A 62 16.61 0.47 -30.18
CA ARG A 62 16.80 0.42 -28.73
C ARG A 62 16.26 -0.86 -28.09
N ASP A 63 16.69 -1.11 -26.86
CA ASP A 63 16.22 -2.21 -26.03
C ASP A 63 14.69 -2.25 -25.97
N GLY A 64 14.12 -3.45 -26.10
CA GLY A 64 12.67 -3.68 -26.18
C GLY A 64 12.09 -3.71 -27.61
N TYR A 65 12.85 -3.33 -28.65
CA TYR A 65 12.40 -3.42 -30.05
C TYR A 65 11.91 -4.84 -30.43
N GLU A 66 12.76 -5.84 -30.22
CA GLU A 66 12.47 -7.23 -30.61
C GLU A 66 11.29 -7.79 -29.82
N GLU A 67 11.19 -7.47 -28.53
CA GLU A 67 10.08 -7.89 -27.69
C GLU A 67 8.75 -7.27 -28.12
N LEU A 68 8.72 -5.96 -28.41
CA LEU A 68 7.54 -5.27 -28.94
C LEU A 68 7.10 -5.89 -30.27
N SER A 69 8.05 -6.12 -31.17
CA SER A 69 7.80 -6.74 -32.48
C SER A 69 7.17 -8.13 -32.32
N CYS A 70 7.76 -8.99 -31.48
CA CYS A 70 7.21 -10.31 -31.17
C CYS A 70 5.81 -10.22 -30.58
N GLN A 71 5.56 -9.31 -29.63
CA GLN A 71 4.25 -9.16 -29.01
C GLN A 71 3.19 -8.75 -30.04
N ILE A 72 3.47 -7.77 -30.90
CA ILE A 72 2.52 -7.31 -31.94
C ILE A 72 2.24 -8.43 -32.95
N LEU A 73 3.27 -9.10 -33.46
CA LEU A 73 3.15 -10.18 -34.45
C LEU A 73 2.41 -11.41 -33.90
N SER A 74 2.43 -11.62 -32.58
CA SER A 74 1.78 -12.77 -31.94
C SER A 74 0.28 -12.62 -31.66
N LYS A 75 -0.29 -11.40 -31.80
CA LYS A 75 -1.70 -11.13 -31.44
C LYS A 75 -2.67 -11.76 -32.44
N LYS A 76 -3.79 -12.28 -31.93
CA LYS A 76 -4.79 -13.03 -32.71
C LYS A 76 -6.21 -12.44 -32.70
N PHE A 77 -6.49 -11.46 -31.82
CA PHE A 77 -7.83 -10.88 -31.65
C PHE A 77 -7.83 -9.37 -31.82
N GLY A 78 -8.90 -8.80 -32.41
CA GLY A 78 -9.05 -7.37 -32.62
C GLY A 78 -9.24 -6.60 -31.31
N GLY A 79 -8.56 -5.45 -31.18
CA GLY A 79 -8.65 -4.56 -30.03
C GLY A 79 -7.63 -4.86 -28.92
N GLN A 80 -6.62 -5.71 -29.13
CA GLN A 80 -5.59 -5.98 -28.12
C GLN A 80 -4.57 -4.84 -28.03
N CYS A 81 -4.24 -4.43 -26.81
CA CYS A 81 -3.26 -3.38 -26.52
C CYS A 81 -1.89 -4.00 -26.17
N VAL A 82 -0.82 -3.45 -26.75
CA VAL A 82 0.59 -3.70 -26.39
C VAL A 82 1.14 -2.41 -25.81
N ARG A 83 1.68 -2.45 -24.58
CA ARG A 83 2.13 -1.25 -23.88
C ARG A 83 3.65 -1.13 -23.91
N LEU A 84 4.14 0.04 -24.30
CA LEU A 84 5.53 0.49 -24.17
C LEU A 84 5.57 1.64 -23.16
N ASN A 85 6.14 1.38 -21.99
CA ASN A 85 6.41 2.42 -21.00
C ASN A 85 7.83 2.96 -21.22
N HIS A 86 8.03 4.28 -21.23
CA HIS A 86 9.34 4.85 -21.47
C HIS A 86 9.62 6.14 -20.67
N GLU A 87 10.89 6.35 -20.32
CA GLU A 87 11.30 7.54 -19.60
C GLU A 87 11.33 8.77 -20.54
N PRO A 88 11.04 10.00 -20.05
CA PRO A 88 11.12 11.18 -20.89
C PRO A 88 12.53 11.38 -21.47
N GLY A 89 12.60 11.53 -22.79
CA GLY A 89 13.86 11.69 -23.52
C GLY A 89 14.56 10.39 -23.91
N SER A 90 14.07 9.21 -23.50
CA SER A 90 14.69 7.91 -23.83
C SER A 90 14.48 7.43 -25.28
N GLY A 91 13.66 8.12 -26.07
CA GLY A 91 13.40 7.77 -27.47
C GLY A 91 12.25 6.77 -27.70
N GLY A 92 11.36 6.57 -26.73
CA GLY A 92 10.23 5.62 -26.87
C GLY A 92 9.29 5.89 -28.04
N THR A 93 9.00 7.17 -28.34
CA THR A 93 8.23 7.53 -29.54
C THR A 93 8.96 7.15 -30.83
N THR A 94 10.28 7.36 -30.89
CA THR A 94 11.10 6.95 -32.05
C THR A 94 11.09 5.44 -32.22
N LEU A 95 11.24 4.68 -31.12
CA LEU A 95 11.18 3.22 -31.13
C LEU A 95 9.82 2.71 -31.63
N ALA A 96 8.73 3.30 -31.16
CA ALA A 96 7.38 2.95 -31.57
C ALA A 96 7.13 3.25 -33.06
N MET A 97 7.54 4.42 -33.55
CA MET A 97 7.40 4.77 -34.97
C MET A 97 8.32 3.96 -35.89
N GLN A 98 9.54 3.62 -35.44
CA GLN A 98 10.43 2.69 -36.16
C GLN A 98 9.75 1.34 -36.36
N LEU A 99 9.06 0.84 -35.33
CA LEU A 99 8.34 -0.42 -35.41
C LEU A 99 7.18 -0.37 -36.40
N LEU A 100 6.42 0.74 -36.43
CA LEU A 100 5.38 0.97 -37.45
C LEU A 100 5.98 1.03 -38.86
N TRP A 101 7.14 1.67 -39.02
CA TRP A 101 7.86 1.75 -40.30
C TRP A 101 8.26 0.37 -40.79
N ASP A 102 8.91 -0.43 -39.95
CA ASP A 102 9.42 -1.76 -40.31
C ASP A 102 8.27 -2.76 -40.59
N LEU A 103 7.11 -2.59 -39.95
CA LEU A 103 5.95 -3.47 -40.08
C LEU A 103 4.92 -3.01 -41.14
N ARG A 104 5.14 -1.88 -41.83
CA ARG A 104 4.18 -1.27 -42.78
C ARG A 104 3.76 -2.17 -43.96
N SER A 105 4.62 -3.11 -44.36
CA SER A 105 4.29 -4.09 -45.39
C SER A 105 3.34 -5.18 -44.88
N SER A 106 3.37 -5.48 -43.58
CA SER A 106 2.54 -6.51 -42.95
C SER A 106 1.24 -5.95 -42.36
N PHE A 107 1.24 -4.69 -41.91
CA PHE A 107 0.10 -4.03 -41.26
C PHE A 107 -0.33 -2.77 -42.02
N ARG A 108 -1.51 -2.24 -41.68
CA ARG A 108 -1.90 -0.86 -41.99
C ARG A 108 -1.53 0.01 -40.79
N CYS A 109 -0.48 0.80 -40.91
CA CYS A 109 0.06 1.55 -39.79
C CYS A 109 -0.53 2.96 -39.74
N ALA A 110 -0.97 3.39 -38.55
CA ALA A 110 -1.47 4.74 -38.33
C ALA A 110 -1.08 5.27 -36.93
N VAL A 111 -0.95 6.58 -36.80
CA VAL A 111 -0.71 7.27 -35.52
C VAL A 111 -1.91 8.15 -35.21
N LEU A 112 -2.42 8.11 -33.98
CA LEU A 112 -3.45 9.03 -33.53
C LEU A 112 -2.87 10.45 -33.43
N VAL A 113 -3.43 11.40 -34.18
CA VAL A 113 -2.89 12.77 -34.31
C VAL A 113 -3.20 13.62 -33.08
N ASP A 114 -4.43 13.54 -32.58
CA ASP A 114 -4.88 14.30 -31.42
C ASP A 114 -5.47 13.35 -30.35
N PRO A 115 -4.81 13.20 -29.19
CA PRO A 115 -5.28 12.36 -28.09
C PRO A 115 -6.49 12.94 -27.34
N THR A 116 -7.01 14.10 -27.76
CA THR A 116 -8.24 14.69 -27.22
C THR A 116 -9.46 14.50 -28.13
N SER A 117 -9.27 13.80 -29.25
CA SER A 117 -10.34 13.45 -30.19
C SER A 117 -11.41 12.57 -29.53
N ASP A 118 -12.63 12.62 -30.06
CA ASP A 118 -13.71 11.76 -29.60
C ASP A 118 -13.41 10.28 -29.93
N ASP A 119 -13.45 9.42 -28.90
CA ASP A 119 -13.08 8.01 -29.03
C ASP A 119 -13.97 7.26 -30.04
N SER A 120 -15.25 7.66 -30.19
CA SER A 120 -16.18 7.06 -31.15
C SER A 120 -15.84 7.46 -32.59
N GLU A 121 -15.46 8.72 -32.80
CA GLU A 121 -15.02 9.21 -34.11
C GLU A 121 -13.70 8.55 -34.54
N VAL A 122 -12.73 8.45 -33.62
CA VAL A 122 -11.47 7.72 -33.86
C VAL A 122 -11.75 6.26 -34.20
N ALA A 123 -12.63 5.59 -33.45
CA ALA A 123 -13.01 4.20 -33.72
C ALA A 123 -13.61 4.02 -35.11
N THR A 124 -14.42 4.97 -35.57
CA THR A 124 -15.00 4.98 -36.93
C THR A 124 -13.91 5.06 -37.98
N GLN A 125 -13.00 6.03 -37.87
CA GLN A 125 -11.90 6.23 -38.83
C GLN A 125 -10.92 5.05 -38.86
N VAL A 126 -10.60 4.45 -37.70
CA VAL A 126 -9.75 3.25 -37.61
C VAL A 126 -10.40 2.07 -38.34
N THR A 127 -11.72 1.93 -38.23
CA THR A 127 -12.45 0.84 -38.86
C THR A 127 -12.62 1.05 -40.37
N GLU A 128 -12.81 2.29 -40.81
CA GLU A 128 -12.73 2.67 -42.22
C GLU A 128 -11.34 2.35 -42.79
N HIS A 129 -10.28 2.66 -42.03
CA HIS A 129 -8.91 2.34 -42.43
C HIS A 129 -8.65 0.83 -42.52
N TYR A 130 -9.26 0.01 -41.64
CA TYR A 130 -9.19 -1.45 -41.73
C TYR A 130 -9.85 -2.00 -43.02
N THR A 131 -10.98 -1.43 -43.42
CA THR A 131 -11.82 -1.92 -44.55
C THR A 131 -11.51 -1.28 -45.90
N ALA A 132 -10.63 -0.28 -45.97
CA ALA A 132 -10.29 0.42 -47.20
C ALA A 132 -9.60 -0.48 -48.25
N GLY A 133 -10.34 -1.17 -49.13
CA GLY A 133 -9.78 -2.15 -50.07
C GLY A 133 -9.87 -3.58 -49.52
N GLU A 134 -8.82 -4.39 -49.62
CA GLU A 134 -8.80 -5.72 -48.97
C GLU A 134 -8.50 -5.59 -47.47
N PRO A 135 -9.29 -6.22 -46.56
CA PRO A 135 -9.09 -6.11 -45.12
C PRO A 135 -7.67 -6.51 -44.69
N LYS A 136 -6.96 -5.61 -44.01
CA LYS A 136 -5.61 -5.83 -43.48
C LYS A 136 -5.53 -5.19 -42.09
N THR A 137 -4.95 -5.90 -41.13
CA THR A 137 -4.89 -5.49 -39.71
C THR A 137 -4.31 -4.08 -39.56
N VAL A 138 -4.96 -3.24 -38.76
CA VAL A 138 -4.47 -1.89 -38.42
C VAL A 138 -3.57 -1.96 -37.19
N LEU A 139 -2.36 -1.41 -37.28
CA LEU A 139 -1.48 -1.16 -36.16
C LEU A 139 -1.56 0.34 -35.80
N LEU A 140 -2.24 0.65 -34.69
CA LEU A 140 -2.51 2.01 -34.25
C LEU A 140 -1.57 2.41 -33.10
N LEU A 141 -0.77 3.46 -33.28
CA LEU A 141 0.04 4.05 -32.22
C LEU A 141 -0.76 5.12 -31.46
N VAL A 142 -0.88 4.96 -30.13
CA VAL A 142 -1.50 5.93 -29.21
C VAL A 142 -0.47 6.38 -28.18
N GLN A 143 -0.35 7.70 -27.97
CA GLN A 143 0.68 8.30 -27.12
C GLN A 143 0.07 9.01 -25.89
N ASP A 144 0.53 8.65 -24.69
CA ASP A 144 0.20 9.34 -23.42
C ASP A 144 -1.30 9.52 -23.10
N GLN A 145 -2.17 8.66 -23.65
CA GLN A 145 -3.63 8.74 -23.49
C GLN A 145 -4.18 7.48 -22.82
N TYR A 146 -5.25 7.61 -22.04
CA TYR A 146 -5.96 6.46 -21.52
C TYR A 146 -6.69 5.70 -22.65
N VAL A 147 -6.31 4.44 -22.90
CA VAL A 147 -6.75 3.69 -24.10
C VAL A 147 -7.99 2.83 -23.91
N ASP A 148 -8.45 2.56 -22.67
CA ASP A 148 -9.51 1.57 -22.44
C ASP A 148 -10.83 1.97 -23.13
N LYS A 149 -11.17 3.26 -23.13
CA LYS A 149 -12.37 3.79 -23.79
C LYS A 149 -12.30 3.64 -25.30
N LEU A 150 -11.22 4.13 -25.88
CA LEU A 150 -10.94 3.99 -27.30
C LEU A 150 -10.97 2.51 -27.75
N GLN A 151 -10.40 1.62 -26.93
CA GLN A 151 -10.44 0.17 -27.18
C GLN A 151 -11.88 -0.36 -27.20
N LYS A 152 -12.72 0.04 -26.24
CA LYS A 152 -14.15 -0.34 -26.20
C LYS A 152 -14.88 0.17 -27.45
N SER A 153 -14.70 1.44 -27.81
CA SER A 153 -15.31 2.04 -29.01
C SER A 153 -14.87 1.33 -30.30
N ILE A 154 -13.59 0.96 -30.45
CA ILE A 154 -13.10 0.20 -31.60
C ILE A 154 -13.75 -1.18 -31.67
N VAL A 155 -13.86 -1.90 -30.54
CA VAL A 155 -14.51 -3.22 -30.51
C VAL A 155 -16.00 -3.13 -30.85
N GLU A 156 -16.69 -2.10 -30.36
CA GLU A 156 -18.09 -1.85 -30.67
C GLU A 156 -18.31 -1.54 -32.15
N GLU A 157 -17.51 -0.67 -32.76
CA GLU A 157 -17.59 -0.39 -34.20
C GLU A 157 -17.28 -1.64 -35.05
N LEU A 158 -16.25 -2.41 -34.68
CA LEU A 158 -15.91 -3.65 -35.37
C LEU A 158 -17.02 -4.70 -35.27
N SER A 159 -17.73 -4.77 -34.15
CA SER A 159 -18.83 -5.73 -33.94
C SER A 159 -20.01 -5.52 -34.91
N LYS A 160 -20.16 -4.30 -35.45
CA LYS A 160 -21.15 -3.98 -36.47
C LYS A 160 -20.80 -4.59 -37.84
N MET A 161 -19.55 -5.04 -38.02
CA MET A 161 -19.06 -5.64 -39.26
C MET A 161 -19.07 -7.17 -39.15
N LYS A 162 -19.64 -7.85 -40.15
CA LYS A 162 -19.62 -9.32 -40.24
C LYS A 162 -18.25 -9.80 -40.73
N THR A 163 -17.22 -9.77 -39.87
CA THR A 163 -15.89 -10.30 -40.22
C THR A 163 -15.82 -11.80 -39.94
N SER A 164 -15.43 -12.59 -40.94
CA SER A 164 -15.46 -14.06 -40.92
C SER A 164 -14.10 -14.74 -40.79
N ASP A 165 -13.04 -14.03 -40.36
CA ASP A 165 -11.70 -14.62 -40.32
C ASP A 165 -10.95 -14.33 -39.02
N GLY A 166 -10.21 -15.33 -38.53
CA GLY A 166 -9.56 -15.35 -37.21
C GLY A 166 -8.31 -14.47 -37.05
N ALA A 167 -8.14 -13.43 -37.86
CA ALA A 167 -7.04 -12.46 -37.77
C ALA A 167 -7.48 -11.19 -37.02
N PRO A 168 -6.62 -10.55 -36.21
CA PRO A 168 -6.98 -9.34 -35.47
C PRO A 168 -7.29 -8.20 -36.42
N ALA A 169 -8.40 -7.48 -36.20
CA ALA A 169 -8.74 -6.31 -37.02
C ALA A 169 -7.86 -5.08 -36.69
N VAL A 170 -7.61 -4.85 -35.39
CA VAL A 170 -6.81 -3.71 -34.89
C VAL A 170 -5.91 -4.17 -33.74
N VAL A 171 -4.67 -3.70 -33.73
CA VAL A 171 -3.71 -3.81 -32.62
C VAL A 171 -3.32 -2.39 -32.18
N ILE A 172 -3.44 -2.10 -30.88
CA ILE A 172 -3.10 -0.78 -30.31
C ILE A 172 -1.71 -0.86 -29.68
N LEU A 173 -0.74 -0.13 -30.22
CA LEU A 173 0.55 0.12 -29.58
C LEU A 173 0.40 1.36 -28.70
N HIS A 174 0.32 1.17 -27.39
CA HIS A 174 0.16 2.23 -26.41
C HIS A 174 1.52 2.63 -25.83
N CYS A 175 1.99 3.82 -26.21
CA CYS A 175 3.28 4.37 -25.81
C CYS A 175 3.08 5.39 -24.68
N VAL A 176 3.59 5.11 -23.49
CA VAL A 176 3.35 5.89 -22.26
C VAL A 176 4.65 6.43 -21.67
N ARG A 177 4.69 7.74 -21.45
CA ARG A 177 5.78 8.42 -20.76
C ARG A 177 5.62 8.30 -19.24
N MET A 178 6.62 7.74 -18.58
CA MET A 178 6.64 7.55 -17.13
C MET A 178 7.98 7.99 -16.55
N ALA A 179 7.94 8.82 -15.51
CA ALA A 179 9.16 9.29 -14.83
C ALA A 179 9.86 8.18 -14.02
N LEU A 180 9.11 7.15 -13.63
CA LEU A 180 9.61 5.94 -12.95
C LEU A 180 8.94 4.73 -13.59
N ILE A 181 9.75 3.77 -14.03
CA ILE A 181 9.26 2.55 -14.68
C ILE A 181 9.55 1.34 -13.79
N ASP A 182 8.49 0.71 -13.30
CA ASP A 182 8.54 -0.53 -12.51
C ASP A 182 7.27 -1.37 -12.78
N THR A 183 7.11 -1.78 -14.04
CA THR A 183 5.94 -2.53 -14.51
C THR A 183 6.39 -3.81 -15.21
N GLU A 184 5.54 -4.84 -15.22
CA GLU A 184 5.77 -6.07 -16.01
C GLU A 184 5.61 -5.85 -17.54
N ASP A 185 5.16 -4.66 -17.97
CA ASP A 185 5.09 -4.24 -19.37
C ASP A 185 6.50 -3.96 -19.96
N ILE A 186 6.59 -3.76 -21.28
CA ILE A 186 7.87 -3.46 -21.95
C ILE A 186 8.32 -2.04 -21.60
N ASN A 187 9.56 -1.91 -21.16
CA ASN A 187 10.08 -0.72 -20.51
C ASN A 187 11.34 -0.19 -21.21
N LEU A 188 11.31 1.06 -21.69
CA LEU A 188 12.47 1.74 -22.28
C LEU A 188 13.03 2.82 -21.33
N ARG A 189 14.15 2.48 -20.68
CA ARG A 189 14.85 3.33 -19.72
C ARG A 189 15.82 4.32 -20.39
N LYS A 190 16.22 5.36 -19.67
CA LYS A 190 17.30 6.29 -20.05
C LYS A 190 18.66 5.58 -20.09
N GLU A 191 18.92 4.69 -19.14
CA GLU A 191 20.17 3.94 -19.11
C GLU A 191 20.34 3.12 -20.40
N LEU A 192 21.49 3.31 -21.05
CA LEU A 192 21.88 2.52 -22.21
C LEU A 192 22.50 1.20 -21.76
N SER A 193 22.16 0.10 -22.42
CA SER A 193 22.90 -1.16 -22.25
C SER A 193 24.34 -1.05 -22.80
N ALA A 194 25.19 -2.01 -22.46
CA ALA A 194 26.57 -2.03 -22.98
C ALA A 194 26.60 -2.12 -24.52
N GLU A 195 25.65 -2.84 -25.12
CA GLU A 195 25.51 -2.96 -26.57
C GLU A 195 25.01 -1.65 -27.18
N GLU A 196 23.96 -1.04 -26.61
CA GLU A 196 23.46 0.27 -27.06
C GLU A 196 24.58 1.33 -26.96
N THR A 197 25.38 1.32 -25.90
CA THR A 197 26.49 2.27 -25.72
C THR A 197 27.47 2.22 -26.89
N ILE A 198 27.87 1.02 -27.31
CA ILE A 198 28.77 0.83 -28.47
C ILE A 198 28.13 1.37 -29.74
N GLN A 199 26.84 1.11 -29.95
CA GLN A 199 26.11 1.58 -31.13
C GLN A 199 25.97 3.10 -31.16
N PHE A 200 25.68 3.74 -30.01
CA PHE A 200 25.61 5.19 -29.88
C PHE A 200 26.98 5.86 -30.08
N ASP A 201 28.06 5.26 -29.60
CA ASP A 201 29.43 5.76 -29.82
C ASP A 201 29.83 5.69 -31.30
N ALA A 202 29.55 4.57 -31.97
CA ALA A 202 29.78 4.44 -33.41
C ALA A 202 28.96 5.46 -34.21
N LYS A 203 27.68 5.63 -33.85
CA LYS A 203 26.77 6.59 -34.48
C LYS A 203 27.24 8.04 -34.30
N LYS A 204 27.85 8.38 -33.17
CA LYS A 204 28.41 9.71 -32.92
C LYS A 204 29.53 10.07 -33.90
N GLU A 205 30.48 9.16 -34.12
CA GLU A 205 31.58 9.39 -35.07
C GLU A 205 31.07 9.47 -36.53
N GLN A 206 30.03 8.70 -36.86
CA GLN A 206 29.32 8.83 -38.13
C GLN A 206 28.71 10.23 -38.29
N LEU A 207 27.93 10.69 -37.31
CA LEU A 207 27.27 12.01 -37.35
C LEU A 207 28.29 13.16 -37.39
N ARG A 208 29.44 13.01 -36.72
CA ARG A 208 30.55 13.96 -36.80
C ARG A 208 31.11 14.09 -38.21
N THR A 209 31.18 12.98 -38.95
CA THR A 209 31.67 12.96 -40.33
C THR A 209 30.64 13.53 -41.31
N MET A 210 29.36 13.19 -41.14
CA MET A 210 28.27 13.65 -42.01
C MET A 210 27.92 15.13 -41.78
N PHE A 211 27.98 15.58 -40.53
CA PHE A 211 27.56 16.92 -40.10
C PHE A 211 28.67 17.63 -39.30
N PRO A 212 29.82 17.91 -39.92
CA PRO A 212 30.99 18.43 -39.20
C PRO A 212 30.76 19.80 -38.55
N LYS A 213 29.76 20.57 -38.99
CA LYS A 213 29.43 21.88 -38.41
C LYS A 213 28.31 21.80 -37.37
N GLU A 214 27.42 20.82 -37.48
CA GLU A 214 26.17 20.76 -36.73
C GLU A 214 26.18 19.71 -35.61
N HIS A 215 27.05 18.69 -35.66
CA HIS A 215 27.03 17.53 -34.74
C HIS A 215 27.12 17.88 -33.24
N GLU A 216 27.84 18.95 -32.88
CA GLU A 216 27.94 19.40 -31.48
C GLU A 216 26.59 19.88 -30.92
N GLN A 217 25.66 20.24 -31.81
CA GLN A 217 24.36 20.84 -31.51
C GLN A 217 23.25 19.78 -31.45
N PHE A 218 23.56 18.52 -31.72
CA PHE A 218 22.62 17.40 -31.73
C PHE A 218 22.25 16.98 -30.30
N HIS A 219 21.69 17.90 -29.52
CA HIS A 219 21.47 17.70 -28.10
C HIS A 219 20.51 16.54 -27.79
N GLY A 220 19.50 16.30 -28.62
CA GLY A 220 18.61 15.14 -28.49
C GLY A 220 19.39 13.82 -28.56
N PHE A 221 20.38 13.72 -29.45
CA PHE A 221 21.25 12.54 -29.58
C PHE A 221 22.38 12.51 -28.54
N ASN A 222 23.12 13.62 -28.40
CA ASN A 222 24.32 13.69 -27.56
C ASN A 222 24.02 13.46 -26.08
N ILE A 223 22.84 13.88 -25.59
CA ILE A 223 22.43 13.60 -24.21
C ILE A 223 22.25 12.09 -24.02
N MET A 224 21.53 11.42 -24.92
CA MET A 224 21.33 9.98 -24.89
C MET A 224 22.65 9.21 -25.01
N GLN A 225 23.50 9.56 -25.99
CA GLN A 225 24.83 8.97 -26.18
C GLN A 225 25.73 9.15 -24.96
N SER A 226 25.66 10.30 -24.27
CA SER A 226 26.41 10.53 -23.03
C SER A 226 25.82 9.81 -21.81
N ASN A 227 24.87 8.90 -22.02
CA ASN A 227 24.09 8.22 -21.01
C ASN A 227 23.48 9.22 -20.00
N PHE A 228 22.85 10.28 -20.53
CA PHE A 228 22.19 11.34 -19.76
C PHE A 228 23.12 12.08 -18.80
N SER A 229 24.38 12.31 -19.21
CA SER A 229 25.41 13.00 -18.42
C SER A 229 24.98 14.41 -18.00
N GLN A 230 24.90 14.63 -16.68
CA GLN A 230 24.64 15.96 -16.11
C GLN A 230 25.73 16.97 -16.49
N ASP A 231 26.99 16.55 -16.54
CA ASP A 231 28.12 17.41 -16.94
C ASP A 231 28.00 17.90 -18.39
N TYR A 232 27.47 17.07 -19.30
CA TYR A 232 27.20 17.49 -20.67
C TYR A 232 26.08 18.55 -20.71
N VAL A 233 24.98 18.31 -19.99
CA VAL A 233 23.83 19.21 -19.94
C VAL A 233 24.21 20.55 -19.31
N GLN A 234 24.94 20.54 -18.19
CA GLN A 234 25.44 21.75 -17.52
C GLN A 234 26.31 22.58 -18.45
N ARG A 235 27.29 21.95 -19.13
CA ARG A 235 28.17 22.64 -20.10
C ARG A 235 27.37 23.23 -21.27
N SER A 236 26.45 22.47 -21.85
CA SER A 236 25.61 22.92 -22.97
C SER A 236 24.75 24.11 -22.58
N CYS A 237 24.25 24.12 -21.35
CA CYS A 237 23.40 25.18 -20.84
C CYS A 237 24.20 26.38 -20.28
N GLN A 238 25.54 26.38 -20.27
CA GLN A 238 26.32 27.55 -19.83
C GLN A 238 26.00 28.82 -20.63
N VAL A 239 25.52 28.69 -21.87
CA VAL A 239 25.05 29.81 -22.69
C VAL A 239 23.99 30.65 -22.00
N PHE A 240 23.16 30.03 -21.14
CA PHE A 240 22.18 30.79 -20.36
C PHE A 240 22.90 31.91 -19.60
N ASN A 241 24.13 31.70 -19.08
CA ASN A 241 24.95 32.64 -18.27
C ASN A 241 25.40 33.92 -18.98
N ASN A 242 25.22 34.01 -20.29
CA ASN A 242 25.61 35.18 -21.05
C ASN A 242 24.38 35.81 -21.74
N PRO A 243 23.87 36.96 -21.24
CA PRO A 243 22.69 37.61 -21.80
C PRO A 243 22.90 38.15 -23.22
N ASP A 244 24.14 38.29 -23.71
CA ASP A 244 24.43 38.82 -25.06
C ASP A 244 23.93 37.91 -26.20
N PHE A 245 23.64 36.64 -25.90
CA PHE A 245 23.12 35.66 -26.86
C PHE A 245 21.60 35.73 -27.03
N LEU A 246 20.90 36.45 -26.16
CA LEU A 246 19.46 36.69 -26.24
C LEU A 246 19.25 38.13 -26.72
N LEU A 247 18.65 38.28 -27.89
CA LEU A 247 18.50 39.56 -28.59
C LEU A 247 17.88 40.68 -27.74
N THR A 248 16.97 40.33 -26.85
CA THR A 248 16.16 41.26 -26.08
C THR A 248 15.77 40.65 -24.74
N LYS A 249 15.30 41.51 -23.82
CA LYS A 249 14.63 41.08 -22.59
C LYS A 249 13.45 40.13 -22.87
N ARG A 250 12.72 40.35 -23.98
CA ARG A 250 11.65 39.46 -24.46
C ARG A 250 12.19 38.08 -24.84
N GLY A 251 13.33 38.01 -25.52
CA GLY A 251 14.02 36.74 -25.81
C GLY A 251 14.31 35.92 -24.55
N LEU A 252 14.84 36.56 -23.49
CA LEU A 252 15.08 35.89 -22.22
C LEU A 252 13.80 35.39 -21.54
N GLN A 253 12.74 36.20 -21.55
CA GLN A 253 11.45 35.81 -20.98
C GLN A 253 10.82 34.63 -21.72
N LEU A 254 10.86 34.63 -23.07
CA LEU A 254 10.34 33.52 -23.87
C LEU A 254 11.09 32.23 -23.55
N SER A 255 12.42 32.31 -23.48
CA SER A 255 13.30 31.19 -23.12
C SER A 255 12.99 30.63 -21.73
N ALA A 256 12.77 31.49 -20.75
CA ALA A 256 12.37 31.09 -19.41
C ALA A 256 11.02 30.36 -19.43
N CYS A 257 10.02 30.90 -20.14
CA CYS A 257 8.70 30.28 -20.28
C CYS A 257 8.76 28.90 -20.94
N MET A 258 9.59 28.73 -21.98
CA MET A 258 9.78 27.42 -22.64
C MET A 258 10.49 26.41 -21.74
N CYS A 259 11.55 26.82 -21.01
CA CYS A 259 12.22 25.95 -20.05
C CYS A 259 11.27 25.51 -18.95
N LEU A 260 10.48 26.43 -18.39
CA LEU A 260 9.48 26.12 -17.38
C LEU A 260 8.44 25.12 -17.94
N LEU A 261 7.84 25.40 -19.09
CA LEU A 261 6.79 24.54 -19.65
C LEU A 261 7.32 23.15 -19.99
N ASN A 262 8.49 23.06 -20.63
CA ASN A 262 9.07 21.78 -21.08
C ASN A 262 9.69 20.95 -19.94
N ALA A 263 10.12 21.58 -18.84
CA ALA A 263 10.63 20.87 -17.66
C ALA A 263 9.49 20.19 -16.88
N TYR A 264 8.38 20.90 -16.64
CA TYR A 264 7.27 20.39 -15.85
C TYR A 264 6.22 19.61 -16.67
N VAL A 265 6.14 19.85 -17.97
CA VAL A 265 5.25 19.14 -18.90
C VAL A 265 6.07 18.62 -20.07
N THR A 266 6.70 17.47 -19.89
CA THR A 266 7.60 16.89 -20.90
C THR A 266 6.86 16.61 -22.21
N GLY A 267 7.43 17.04 -23.34
CA GLY A 267 6.82 16.88 -24.67
C GLY A 267 5.93 18.05 -25.12
N SER A 268 5.67 19.02 -24.23
CA SER A 268 4.96 20.27 -24.59
C SER A 268 5.72 21.11 -25.62
N PHE A 269 4.99 22.00 -26.29
CA PHE A 269 5.52 22.91 -27.30
C PHE A 269 4.68 24.18 -27.38
N LEU A 270 5.21 25.21 -28.05
CA LEU A 270 4.50 26.44 -28.38
C LEU A 270 4.43 26.60 -29.90
N LEU A 271 3.41 27.28 -30.41
CA LEU A 271 3.33 27.62 -31.84
C LEU A 271 4.33 28.73 -32.18
N ALA A 272 5.02 28.61 -33.30
CA ALA A 272 6.02 29.57 -33.76
C ALA A 272 5.41 30.98 -33.91
N ARG A 273 4.17 31.12 -34.42
CA ARG A 273 3.51 32.44 -34.49
C ARG A 273 3.36 33.10 -33.12
N ARG A 274 3.08 32.31 -32.07
CA ARG A 274 2.86 32.83 -30.71
C ARG A 274 4.16 33.30 -30.11
N CYS A 275 5.21 32.52 -30.28
CA CYS A 275 6.56 32.91 -29.90
C CYS A 275 7.00 34.18 -30.65
N ASN A 276 6.75 34.28 -31.96
CA ASN A 276 7.06 35.47 -32.75
C ASN A 276 6.24 36.69 -32.29
N ALA A 277 4.93 36.54 -32.07
CA ALA A 277 4.07 37.61 -31.56
C ALA A 277 4.56 38.11 -30.18
N PHE A 278 5.00 37.21 -29.30
CA PHE A 278 5.58 37.57 -28.00
C PHE A 278 6.92 38.34 -28.13
N LEU A 279 7.69 38.06 -29.17
CA LEU A 279 8.98 38.72 -29.45
C LEU A 279 8.83 40.09 -30.13
N GLN A 280 7.66 40.43 -30.67
CA GLN A 280 7.40 41.74 -31.29
C GLN A 280 7.64 42.86 -30.27
N THR A 281 8.34 43.91 -30.69
CA THR A 281 8.63 45.10 -29.86
C THR A 281 8.28 46.39 -30.62
N GLU A 282 8.20 47.52 -29.91
CA GLU A 282 8.02 48.85 -30.53
C GLU A 282 9.15 49.23 -31.52
N ILE A 283 10.25 48.47 -31.59
CA ILE A 283 11.48 48.78 -32.33
C ILE A 283 11.74 47.80 -33.51
N GLY A 284 10.81 46.86 -33.80
CA GLY A 284 10.86 46.03 -35.01
C GLY A 284 10.32 44.60 -34.86
N ASP A 285 10.10 43.94 -36.00
CA ASP A 285 9.56 42.57 -36.13
C ASP A 285 10.66 41.52 -35.86
N LEU A 286 10.94 41.25 -34.58
CA LEU A 286 11.83 40.14 -34.20
C LEU A 286 11.10 38.80 -34.26
N THR A 287 11.80 37.78 -34.75
CA THR A 287 11.32 36.40 -34.83
C THR A 287 12.22 35.46 -34.01
N ILE A 288 11.75 34.24 -33.77
CA ILE A 288 12.56 33.17 -33.13
C ILE A 288 13.85 32.90 -33.92
N GLY A 289 13.83 33.11 -35.24
CA GLY A 289 14.99 32.93 -36.10
C GLY A 289 16.12 33.89 -35.81
N ASP A 290 15.84 35.04 -35.20
CA ASP A 290 16.84 36.07 -34.92
C ASP A 290 17.64 35.78 -33.62
N ILE A 291 17.20 34.83 -32.79
CA ILE A 291 17.90 34.43 -31.56
C ILE A 291 19.32 33.94 -31.92
N LYS A 292 20.34 34.50 -31.27
CA LYS A 292 21.75 34.28 -31.63
C LYS A 292 22.27 32.94 -31.12
N GLU A 293 23.24 32.41 -31.84
CA GLU A 293 24.04 31.30 -31.35
C GLU A 293 24.96 31.72 -30.20
N PRO A 294 25.20 30.82 -29.21
CA PRO A 294 24.87 29.39 -29.19
C PRO A 294 23.51 29.03 -28.55
N PHE A 295 22.66 30.01 -28.21
CA PHE A 295 21.40 29.74 -27.52
C PHE A 295 20.40 29.03 -28.44
N ARG A 296 20.36 29.44 -29.71
CA ARG A 296 19.43 28.93 -30.72
C ARG A 296 19.59 27.42 -30.95
N HIS A 297 20.76 26.84 -30.71
CA HIS A 297 20.97 25.37 -30.71
C HIS A 297 20.18 24.62 -29.61
N LEU A 298 19.85 25.27 -28.48
CA LEU A 298 19.07 24.65 -27.40
C LEU A 298 17.57 24.59 -27.68
N MET A 299 17.13 25.14 -28.82
CA MET A 299 15.73 25.17 -29.26
C MET A 299 15.57 24.41 -30.57
N VAL A 300 14.43 23.74 -30.72
CA VAL A 300 14.07 23.03 -31.95
C VAL A 300 12.72 23.51 -32.47
N SER A 301 12.69 23.78 -33.78
CA SER A 301 11.48 24.11 -34.53
C SER A 301 11.12 22.92 -35.43
N PHE A 302 9.87 22.51 -35.44
CA PHE A 302 9.41 21.33 -36.17
C PHE A 302 7.94 21.45 -36.60
N GLU A 303 7.57 20.73 -37.65
CA GLU A 303 6.17 20.63 -38.07
C GLU A 303 5.51 19.40 -37.41
N PRO A 304 4.23 19.48 -37.00
CA PRO A 304 3.50 18.34 -36.46
C PRO A 304 3.28 17.23 -37.50
N LEU A 305 3.06 16.00 -37.01
CA LEU A 305 2.57 14.88 -37.83
C LEU A 305 1.18 15.24 -38.40
N GLY A 306 0.93 14.91 -39.67
CA GLY A 306 -0.30 15.32 -40.38
C GLY A 306 -0.26 16.74 -40.98
N GLY A 307 0.82 17.49 -40.77
CA GLY A 307 0.96 18.86 -41.25
C GLY A 307 0.26 19.90 -40.38
N GLY A 308 0.68 21.15 -40.47
CA GLY A 308 0.11 22.22 -39.64
C GLY A 308 1.10 23.35 -39.39
N GLU A 309 0.83 24.11 -38.35
CA GLU A 309 1.67 25.24 -37.96
C GLU A 309 2.97 24.79 -37.28
N GLU A 310 4.07 25.49 -37.54
CA GLU A 310 5.38 25.17 -36.94
C GLU A 310 5.34 25.28 -35.41
N HIS A 311 5.88 24.26 -34.74
CA HIS A 311 6.01 24.16 -33.29
C HIS A 311 7.44 24.42 -32.84
N VAL A 312 7.60 24.96 -31.63
CA VAL A 312 8.90 25.28 -31.02
C VAL A 312 8.95 24.78 -29.58
N ARG A 313 10.08 24.16 -29.21
CA ARG A 313 10.35 23.69 -27.84
C ARG A 313 11.84 23.64 -27.54
N MET A 314 12.20 23.43 -26.28
CA MET A 314 13.58 23.11 -25.87
C MET A 314 14.01 21.75 -26.43
N ALA A 315 15.27 21.66 -26.86
CA ALA A 315 15.84 20.50 -27.54
C ALA A 315 15.71 19.19 -26.74
N HIS A 316 15.77 19.26 -25.40
CA HIS A 316 15.62 18.10 -24.54
C HIS A 316 15.05 18.50 -23.16
N PRO A 317 14.25 17.64 -22.48
CA PRO A 317 13.73 17.91 -21.13
C PRO A 317 14.82 18.29 -20.11
N MET A 318 15.97 17.62 -20.12
CA MET A 318 17.09 17.97 -19.21
C MET A 318 17.69 19.36 -19.49
N ILE A 319 17.66 19.83 -20.75
CA ILE A 319 18.08 21.19 -21.08
C ILE A 319 17.06 22.19 -20.52
N ALA A 320 15.77 21.88 -20.62
CA ALA A 320 14.71 22.70 -20.04
C ALA A 320 14.84 22.78 -18.51
N GLU A 321 15.08 21.65 -17.84
CA GLU A 321 15.28 21.57 -16.39
C GLU A 321 16.53 22.35 -15.94
N GLN A 322 17.69 22.08 -16.55
CA GLN A 322 18.94 22.76 -16.22
C GLN A 322 18.89 24.26 -16.56
N GLY A 323 18.24 24.62 -17.66
CA GLY A 323 17.96 26.01 -18.04
C GLY A 323 17.07 26.72 -17.03
N ASN A 324 16.01 26.06 -16.56
CA ASN A 324 15.13 26.58 -15.51
C ASN A 324 15.90 26.81 -14.19
N CYS A 325 16.77 25.88 -13.80
CA CYS A 325 17.65 26.02 -12.63
C CYS A 325 18.64 27.19 -12.75
N MET A 326 19.32 27.32 -13.90
CA MET A 326 20.34 28.37 -14.10
C MET A 326 19.77 29.75 -14.38
N MET A 327 18.57 29.83 -14.96
CA MET A 327 17.88 31.09 -15.03
C MET A 327 17.49 31.52 -13.62
N SER A 328 16.95 30.62 -12.79
CA SER A 328 16.53 30.88 -11.40
C SER A 328 17.64 31.31 -10.43
N SER A 329 18.92 31.04 -10.74
CA SER A 329 20.06 31.41 -9.90
C SER A 329 20.60 32.83 -10.12
N ARG A 330 20.02 33.60 -11.05
CA ARG A 330 20.55 34.91 -11.48
C ARG A 330 20.06 36.11 -10.69
N ASP A 331 18.92 36.02 -10.03
CA ASP A 331 18.39 37.09 -9.19
C ASP A 331 17.54 36.48 -8.06
N ALA A 332 17.66 37.07 -6.86
CA ALA A 332 17.07 36.61 -5.62
C ALA A 332 15.57 36.26 -5.70
N ASP A 333 15.17 35.20 -4.98
CA ASP A 333 13.79 34.86 -4.57
C ASP A 333 12.68 35.18 -5.60
N GLY A 334 12.20 34.18 -6.36
CA GLY A 334 10.88 34.26 -7.04
C GLY A 334 10.83 34.19 -8.56
N GLN A 335 11.92 33.83 -9.23
CA GLN A 335 11.97 33.82 -10.69
C GLN A 335 11.06 32.78 -11.37
N ILE A 336 10.91 31.58 -10.78
CA ILE A 336 9.95 30.57 -11.27
C ILE A 336 8.52 31.15 -11.24
N TYR A 337 8.20 31.90 -10.19
CA TYR A 337 6.93 32.61 -10.05
C TYR A 337 6.74 33.69 -11.13
N ASP A 338 7.74 34.54 -11.35
CA ASP A 338 7.65 35.60 -12.36
C ASP A 338 7.52 35.01 -13.77
N THR A 339 8.26 33.95 -14.06
CA THR A 339 8.19 33.23 -15.34
C THR A 339 6.82 32.60 -15.55
N ALA A 340 6.26 31.92 -14.53
CA ALA A 340 4.90 31.36 -14.60
C ALA A 340 3.85 32.45 -14.85
N ARG A 341 4.02 33.64 -14.24
CA ARG A 341 3.12 34.78 -14.48
C ARG A 341 3.20 35.32 -15.89
N VAL A 342 4.40 35.46 -16.45
CA VAL A 342 4.58 35.92 -17.83
C VAL A 342 3.98 34.92 -18.82
N LEU A 343 4.22 33.62 -18.61
CA LEU A 343 3.60 32.55 -19.41
C LEU A 343 2.08 32.69 -19.43
N LEU A 344 1.44 32.74 -18.26
CA LEU A 344 -0.03 32.80 -18.15
C LEU A 344 -0.60 34.15 -18.61
N SER A 345 0.10 35.25 -18.35
CA SER A 345 -0.44 36.59 -18.60
C SER A 345 -0.18 37.09 -20.00
N GLU A 346 0.81 36.57 -20.73
CA GLU A 346 1.22 37.14 -22.03
C GLU A 346 1.29 36.11 -23.15
N LEU A 347 1.68 34.87 -22.87
CA LEU A 347 1.69 33.79 -23.89
C LEU A 347 0.34 33.06 -24.02
N CYS A 348 -0.47 33.08 -22.95
CA CYS A 348 -1.80 32.47 -22.92
C CYS A 348 -2.96 33.47 -23.18
N GLN A 349 -2.70 34.65 -23.74
CA GLN A 349 -3.77 35.57 -24.18
C GLN A 349 -4.28 35.21 -25.58
N GLU A 350 -5.61 35.31 -25.78
CA GLU A 350 -6.38 35.20 -27.03
C GLU A 350 -6.15 33.94 -27.91
N ASP A 351 -7.23 33.34 -28.45
CA ASP A 351 -7.22 32.18 -29.37
C ASP A 351 -6.39 30.95 -28.92
N VAL A 352 -6.35 30.66 -27.62
CA VAL A 352 -5.51 29.59 -27.04
C VAL A 352 -5.91 28.22 -27.61
N THR A 353 -4.92 27.47 -28.12
CA THR A 353 -5.16 26.12 -28.66
C THR A 353 -5.54 25.13 -27.56
N GLN A 354 -6.26 24.08 -27.96
CA GLN A 354 -6.60 22.96 -27.08
C GLN A 354 -5.36 22.28 -26.50
N SER A 355 -4.28 22.16 -27.29
CA SER A 355 -2.99 21.64 -26.85
C SER A 355 -2.35 22.49 -25.73
N LEU A 356 -2.28 23.82 -25.89
CA LEU A 356 -1.72 24.70 -24.86
C LEU A 356 -2.60 24.69 -23.59
N THR A 357 -3.92 24.64 -23.76
CA THR A 357 -4.86 24.48 -22.63
C THR A 357 -4.58 23.19 -21.85
N GLY A 358 -4.36 22.07 -22.55
CA GLY A 358 -3.95 20.80 -21.96
C GLY A 358 -2.61 20.89 -21.21
N PHE A 359 -1.61 21.54 -21.81
CA PHE A 359 -0.30 21.71 -21.16
C PHE A 359 -0.39 22.56 -19.88
N ILE A 360 -1.15 23.66 -19.89
CA ILE A 360 -1.32 24.49 -18.69
C ILE A 360 -2.13 23.78 -17.61
N LYS A 361 -3.15 23.00 -17.99
CA LYS A 361 -3.86 22.12 -17.06
C LYS A 361 -2.89 21.18 -16.36
N ASP A 362 -2.04 20.49 -17.12
CA ASP A 362 -1.08 19.54 -16.56
C ASP A 362 -0.04 20.25 -15.67
N LEU A 363 0.52 21.38 -16.12
CA LEU A 363 1.48 22.20 -15.37
C LEU A 363 0.98 22.57 -13.96
N LEU A 364 -0.29 22.95 -13.84
CA LEU A 364 -0.87 23.47 -12.60
C LEU A 364 -1.59 22.42 -11.74
N THR A 365 -1.97 21.28 -12.32
CA THR A 365 -2.89 20.32 -11.64
C THR A 365 -2.42 18.87 -11.68
N LYS A 366 -1.52 18.48 -12.58
CA LYS A 366 -0.99 17.12 -12.65
C LYS A 366 -0.09 16.88 -11.45
N ARG A 367 -0.40 15.81 -10.73
CA ARG A 367 0.29 15.41 -9.50
C ARG A 367 1.00 14.11 -9.81
N GLU A 368 2.32 14.12 -9.70
CA GLU A 368 3.11 12.92 -9.86
C GLU A 368 2.72 11.89 -8.80
N THR A 369 2.43 10.67 -9.24
CA THR A 369 2.15 9.53 -8.37
C THR A 369 3.34 8.60 -8.41
N LYS A 370 4.14 8.58 -7.34
CA LYS A 370 5.08 7.48 -7.12
C LYS A 370 4.33 6.30 -6.50
N ARG A 371 4.61 5.08 -6.96
CA ARG A 371 4.08 3.85 -6.34
C ARG A 371 4.46 3.92 -4.85
N TRP A 372 3.47 3.75 -3.96
CA TRP A 372 3.62 3.73 -2.48
C TRP A 372 3.85 5.05 -1.74
N GLU A 373 3.97 6.18 -2.42
CA GLU A 373 3.96 7.50 -1.74
C GLU A 373 2.56 8.12 -1.68
N LYS A 374 2.31 8.88 -0.62
CA LYS A 374 1.09 9.66 -0.50
C LYS A 374 1.08 10.74 -1.59
N LYS A 375 0.12 10.65 -2.53
CA LYS A 375 -0.07 11.61 -3.62
C LYS A 375 0.07 13.06 -3.10
N PRO A 376 0.94 13.90 -3.70
CA PRO A 376 1.16 15.26 -3.22
C PRO A 376 -0.14 16.08 -3.27
N ASN A 377 -0.20 17.15 -2.48
CA ASN A 377 -1.40 17.98 -2.40
C ASN A 377 -1.60 18.84 -3.67
N PHE A 378 -0.51 19.23 -4.35
CA PHE A 378 -0.49 20.11 -5.53
C PHE A 378 0.49 19.61 -6.59
N SER A 379 0.47 20.20 -7.80
CA SER A 379 1.46 19.92 -8.85
C SER A 379 2.86 20.38 -8.42
N GLN A 380 3.90 19.83 -9.07
CA GLN A 380 5.29 20.11 -8.71
C GLN A 380 5.61 21.61 -8.84
N LEU A 381 5.10 22.32 -9.86
CA LEU A 381 5.29 23.77 -9.99
C LEU A 381 4.75 24.54 -8.77
N ILE A 382 3.56 24.18 -8.28
CA ILE A 382 2.98 24.84 -7.11
C ILE A 382 3.77 24.52 -5.84
N VAL A 383 4.37 23.32 -5.74
CA VAL A 383 5.27 22.96 -4.64
C VAL A 383 6.55 23.78 -4.68
N ASP A 384 7.19 23.91 -5.84
CA ASP A 384 8.46 24.64 -6.00
C ASP A 384 8.30 26.16 -5.84
N ILE A 385 7.15 26.72 -6.19
CA ILE A 385 6.83 28.13 -5.86
C ILE A 385 6.59 28.31 -4.35
N ARG A 386 6.08 27.28 -3.67
CA ARG A 386 5.65 27.33 -2.26
C ARG A 386 6.78 27.12 -1.27
N ILE A 387 7.75 26.27 -1.59
CA ILE A 387 8.82 25.83 -0.68
C ILE A 387 10.17 26.21 -1.30
N PRO A 388 10.90 27.19 -0.74
CA PRO A 388 12.28 27.44 -1.17
C PRO A 388 13.22 26.32 -0.70
N ASP A 389 14.37 26.16 -1.38
CA ASP A 389 15.45 25.24 -1.01
C ASP A 389 16.10 25.54 0.37
N VAL A 390 15.77 26.68 0.99
CA VAL A 390 16.31 27.13 2.28
C VAL A 390 15.18 27.27 3.30
N LEU A 391 15.38 26.83 4.55
CA LEU A 391 14.42 26.94 5.65
C LEU A 391 13.79 28.35 5.75
N PRO A 392 12.48 28.51 5.44
CA PRO A 392 11.86 29.83 5.36
C PRO A 392 11.57 30.41 6.75
N THR A 393 11.77 31.73 6.88
CA THR A 393 11.25 32.52 8.00
C THR A 393 9.71 32.69 7.89
N PRO A 394 9.00 33.04 8.98
CA PRO A 394 7.56 33.31 8.93
C PRO A 394 7.15 34.41 7.92
N CYS A 395 7.98 35.44 7.73
CA CYS A 395 7.72 36.50 6.73
C CYS A 395 7.87 36.00 5.29
N SER A 396 8.86 35.15 5.01
CA SER A 396 9.06 34.59 3.67
C SER A 396 7.95 33.57 3.31
N LEU A 397 7.42 32.82 4.29
CA LEU A 397 6.30 31.88 4.05
C LEU A 397 5.04 32.58 3.50
N LEU A 398 4.70 33.76 4.04
CA LEU A 398 3.55 34.56 3.58
C LEU A 398 3.76 35.02 2.13
N GLN A 399 4.97 35.47 1.79
CA GLN A 399 5.34 35.91 0.46
C GLN A 399 5.22 34.78 -0.58
N TYR A 400 5.64 33.55 -0.26
CA TYR A 400 5.47 32.41 -1.17
C TYR A 400 4.00 31.98 -1.33
N GLN A 401 3.20 32.09 -0.26
CA GLN A 401 1.74 31.85 -0.35
C GLN A 401 1.07 32.84 -1.32
N GLU A 402 1.41 34.13 -1.23
CA GLU A 402 0.92 35.16 -2.15
C GLU A 402 1.32 34.90 -3.60
N ARG A 403 2.55 34.39 -3.83
CA ARG A 403 3.03 33.99 -5.16
C ARG A 403 2.20 32.87 -5.77
N CYS A 404 1.96 31.78 -5.04
CA CYS A 404 1.11 30.67 -5.51
C CYS A 404 -0.31 31.15 -5.84
N VAL A 405 -0.91 31.96 -4.94
CA VAL A 405 -2.25 32.54 -5.14
C VAL A 405 -2.29 33.40 -6.41
N SER A 406 -1.27 34.23 -6.62
CA SER A 406 -1.19 35.10 -7.80
C SER A 406 -1.08 34.30 -9.10
N VAL A 407 -0.32 33.20 -9.13
CA VAL A 407 -0.20 32.34 -10.32
C VAL A 407 -1.52 31.64 -10.62
N LEU A 408 -2.16 31.05 -9.60
CA LEU A 408 -3.45 30.37 -9.77
C LEU A 408 -4.55 31.33 -10.22
N LYS A 409 -4.61 32.56 -9.68
CA LYS A 409 -5.55 33.59 -10.14
C LYS A 409 -5.32 33.96 -11.60
N LYS A 410 -4.07 34.17 -12.02
CA LYS A 410 -3.75 34.45 -13.43
C LYS A 410 -4.14 33.31 -14.36
N ALA A 411 -4.02 32.07 -13.91
CA ALA A 411 -4.52 30.92 -14.67
C ALA A 411 -6.05 30.92 -14.78
N ILE A 412 -6.77 31.26 -13.71
CA ILE A 412 -8.24 31.37 -13.74
C ILE A 412 -8.68 32.48 -14.70
N ASP A 413 -8.00 33.63 -14.69
CA ASP A 413 -8.29 34.75 -15.60
C ASP A 413 -8.06 34.34 -17.07
N ALA A 414 -6.99 33.57 -17.34
CA ALA A 414 -6.65 33.11 -18.69
C ALA A 414 -7.54 31.93 -19.17
N PHE A 415 -8.07 31.13 -18.25
CA PHE A 415 -8.85 29.92 -18.54
C PHE A 415 -10.12 29.83 -17.67
N PRO A 416 -11.07 30.78 -17.82
CA PRO A 416 -12.26 30.87 -16.95
C PRO A 416 -13.18 29.64 -17.00
N GLN A 417 -13.12 28.87 -18.09
CA GLN A 417 -13.90 27.64 -18.30
C GLN A 417 -13.38 26.42 -17.53
N MET A 418 -12.21 26.50 -16.88
CA MET A 418 -11.58 25.35 -16.23
C MET A 418 -11.87 25.30 -14.73
N ALA A 419 -12.96 24.62 -14.30
CA ALA A 419 -13.35 24.49 -12.89
C ALA A 419 -12.27 23.88 -11.96
N ILE A 420 -11.34 23.10 -12.49
CA ILE A 420 -10.22 22.52 -11.74
C ILE A 420 -9.26 23.59 -11.17
N LEU A 421 -9.16 24.77 -11.79
CA LEU A 421 -8.29 25.87 -11.35
C LEU A 421 -8.82 26.56 -10.07
N PRO A 422 -10.07 27.07 -10.02
CA PRO A 422 -10.64 27.60 -8.77
C PRO A 422 -10.75 26.52 -7.69
N GLN A 423 -10.99 25.25 -8.05
CA GLN A 423 -10.96 24.13 -7.10
C GLN A 423 -9.57 23.94 -6.47
N THR A 424 -8.50 24.03 -7.26
CA THR A 424 -7.11 23.94 -6.79
C THR A 424 -6.77 25.11 -5.87
N LEU A 425 -7.20 26.32 -6.22
CA LEU A 425 -7.02 27.51 -5.39
C LEU A 425 -7.78 27.41 -4.06
N SER A 426 -9.00 26.88 -4.06
CA SER A 426 -9.76 26.58 -2.82
C SER A 426 -9.00 25.61 -1.91
N ARG A 427 -8.50 24.51 -2.46
CA ARG A 427 -7.70 23.52 -1.72
C ARG A 427 -6.41 24.13 -1.14
N PHE A 428 -5.80 25.06 -1.87
CA PHE A 428 -4.63 25.82 -1.40
C PHE A 428 -4.96 26.65 -0.15
N TYR A 429 -6.00 27.48 -0.21
CA TYR A 429 -6.45 28.25 0.95
C TYR A 429 -6.88 27.37 2.13
N ASN A 430 -7.58 26.26 1.87
CA ASN A 430 -8.03 25.33 2.91
C ASN A 430 -6.85 24.63 3.63
N LEU A 431 -5.70 24.47 2.96
CA LEU A 431 -4.48 23.95 3.56
C LEU A 431 -3.75 24.98 4.41
N ASN A 432 -3.83 26.26 4.06
CA ASN A 432 -3.23 27.36 4.83
C ASN A 432 -4.21 27.97 5.86
N SER A 433 -5.32 27.28 6.16
CA SER A 433 -6.34 27.69 7.14
C SER A 433 -7.05 29.02 6.85
N ASP A 434 -6.96 29.54 5.62
CA ASP A 434 -7.76 30.69 5.16
C ASP A 434 -9.11 30.18 4.63
N PHE A 435 -10.01 29.90 5.56
CA PHE A 435 -11.25 29.23 5.22
C PHE A 435 -12.24 30.11 4.45
N ILE A 436 -12.14 31.45 4.58
CA ILE A 436 -13.02 32.39 3.89
C ILE A 436 -12.72 32.36 2.39
N ASN A 437 -11.45 32.50 2.01
CA ASN A 437 -11.07 32.40 0.61
C ASN A 437 -11.24 30.98 0.07
N ALA A 438 -10.99 29.95 0.89
CA ALA A 438 -11.24 28.57 0.49
C ALA A 438 -12.70 28.32 0.11
N GLU A 439 -13.65 28.81 0.91
CA GLU A 439 -15.09 28.68 0.64
C GLU A 439 -15.49 29.45 -0.62
N LYS A 440 -15.01 30.69 -0.77
CA LYS A 440 -15.27 31.51 -1.96
C LYS A 440 -14.89 30.78 -3.26
N TRP A 441 -13.66 30.26 -3.33
CA TRP A 441 -13.16 29.61 -4.54
C TRP A 441 -13.74 28.20 -4.75
N ALA A 442 -14.19 27.51 -3.69
CA ALA A 442 -14.94 26.26 -3.83
C ALA A 442 -16.29 26.50 -4.49
N LYS A 443 -16.99 27.57 -4.09
CA LYS A 443 -18.25 28.00 -4.72
C LYS A 443 -18.05 28.42 -6.17
N GLU A 444 -16.96 29.14 -6.47
CA GLU A 444 -16.61 29.49 -7.85
C GLU A 444 -16.37 28.24 -8.72
N ALA A 445 -15.64 27.25 -8.21
CA ALA A 445 -15.41 26.00 -8.94
C ALA A 445 -16.72 25.27 -9.26
N GLN A 446 -17.64 25.22 -8.30
CA GLN A 446 -18.97 24.66 -8.49
C GLN A 446 -19.85 25.50 -9.42
N HIS A 447 -19.66 26.81 -9.48
CA HIS A 447 -20.37 27.66 -10.43
C HIS A 447 -19.90 27.42 -11.87
N VAL A 448 -18.58 27.23 -12.07
CA VAL A 448 -17.99 26.95 -13.39
C VAL A 448 -18.39 25.56 -13.90
N ASP A 449 -18.46 24.55 -13.02
CA ASP A 449 -18.85 23.19 -13.37
C ASP A 449 -19.82 22.60 -12.31
N PRO A 450 -21.12 22.93 -12.39
CA PRO A 450 -22.10 22.62 -11.34
C PRO A 450 -22.49 21.14 -11.28
N LEU A 451 -22.25 20.39 -12.36
CA LEU A 451 -22.55 18.96 -12.42
C LEU A 451 -21.39 18.09 -11.93
N ASN A 452 -20.26 18.70 -11.57
CA ASN A 452 -19.05 17.97 -11.22
C ASN A 452 -18.95 17.69 -9.72
N SER A 453 -19.07 16.41 -9.37
CA SER A 453 -19.08 15.93 -7.97
C SER A 453 -17.82 16.35 -7.19
N PHE A 454 -16.66 16.43 -7.85
CA PHE A 454 -15.40 16.83 -7.20
C PHE A 454 -15.40 18.29 -6.73
N THR A 455 -16.12 19.18 -7.42
CA THR A 455 -16.22 20.59 -7.01
C THR A 455 -17.02 20.71 -5.70
N ALA A 456 -18.10 19.94 -5.58
CA ALA A 456 -18.91 19.82 -4.37
C ALA A 456 -18.13 19.17 -3.20
N ASP A 457 -17.34 18.11 -3.46
CA ASP A 457 -16.45 17.49 -2.46
C ASP A 457 -15.51 18.51 -1.81
N THR A 458 -14.99 19.43 -2.63
CA THR A 458 -14.04 20.44 -2.18
C THR A 458 -14.70 21.43 -1.22
N LEU A 459 -15.94 21.84 -1.47
CA LEU A 459 -16.71 22.69 -0.57
C LEU A 459 -17.00 22.00 0.76
N GLY A 460 -17.40 20.72 0.73
CA GLY A 460 -17.62 19.93 1.96
C GLY A 460 -16.34 19.81 2.81
N ARG A 461 -15.17 19.62 2.18
CA ARG A 461 -13.87 19.61 2.89
C ARG A 461 -13.52 20.93 3.54
N VAL A 462 -13.94 22.07 2.98
CA VAL A 462 -13.71 23.40 3.59
C VAL A 462 -14.52 23.52 4.88
N TYR A 463 -15.83 23.25 4.82
CA TYR A 463 -16.69 23.29 6.00
C TYR A 463 -16.27 22.30 7.09
N MET A 464 -15.81 21.10 6.70
CA MET A 464 -15.28 20.11 7.65
C MET A 464 -14.03 20.63 8.38
N ARG A 465 -13.09 21.30 7.68
CA ARG A 465 -11.90 21.86 8.34
C ARG A 465 -12.22 23.08 9.20
N GLN A 466 -13.16 23.93 8.78
CA GLN A 466 -13.69 25.01 9.61
C GLN A 466 -14.28 24.46 10.92
N LEU A 467 -15.09 23.40 10.83
CA LEU A 467 -15.65 22.69 11.98
C LEU A 467 -14.54 22.19 12.91
N ILE A 468 -13.56 21.44 12.38
CA ILE A 468 -12.43 20.91 13.18
C ILE A 468 -11.62 22.04 13.84
N SER A 469 -11.39 23.16 13.13
CA SER A 469 -10.68 24.32 13.69
C SER A 469 -11.43 24.90 14.89
N LYS A 470 -12.73 25.18 14.72
CA LYS A 470 -13.57 25.76 15.77
C LYS A 470 -13.78 24.81 16.95
N LEU A 471 -13.80 23.51 16.71
CA LEU A 471 -13.87 22.51 17.77
C LEU A 471 -12.68 22.54 18.73
N LYS A 472 -11.49 22.89 18.23
CA LYS A 472 -10.30 23.05 19.09
C LYS A 472 -10.41 24.26 20.02
N GLU A 473 -11.20 25.26 19.67
CA GLU A 473 -11.44 26.47 20.47
C GLU A 473 -12.51 26.25 21.56
N LEU A 474 -13.38 25.24 21.42
CA LEU A 474 -14.51 24.98 22.32
C LEU A 474 -14.13 24.85 23.81
N PRO A 475 -13.03 24.15 24.19
CA PRO A 475 -12.63 24.06 25.61
C PRO A 475 -12.24 25.41 26.22
N SER A 476 -11.81 26.37 25.39
CA SER A 476 -11.32 27.69 25.81
C SER A 476 -12.37 28.79 25.66
N ASN A 477 -13.31 28.64 24.74
CA ASN A 477 -14.39 29.59 24.47
C ASN A 477 -15.72 28.86 24.17
N PRO A 478 -16.50 28.48 25.20
CA PRO A 478 -17.73 27.72 25.03
C PRO A 478 -18.87 28.46 24.28
N GLN A 479 -18.76 29.79 24.10
CA GLN A 479 -19.78 30.60 23.44
C GLN A 479 -19.85 30.36 21.91
N ILE A 480 -18.85 29.71 21.32
CA ILE A 480 -18.78 29.43 19.87
C ILE A 480 -19.58 28.18 19.45
N LEU A 481 -20.26 27.50 20.39
CA LEU A 481 -21.04 26.30 20.11
C LEU A 481 -22.10 26.47 18.99
N PRO A 482 -22.86 27.59 18.91
CA PRO A 482 -23.79 27.82 17.79
C PRO A 482 -23.08 27.91 16.43
N GLU A 483 -21.87 28.47 16.41
CA GLU A 483 -21.04 28.61 15.21
C GLU A 483 -20.56 27.22 14.72
N ILE A 484 -20.15 26.35 15.65
CA ILE A 484 -19.77 24.95 15.39
C ILE A 484 -20.93 24.17 14.77
N LEU A 485 -22.14 24.31 15.31
CA LEU A 485 -23.33 23.63 14.78
C LEU A 485 -23.69 24.09 13.36
N LEU A 486 -23.46 25.36 13.04
CA LEU A 486 -23.67 25.90 11.70
C LEU A 486 -22.68 25.31 10.68
N PHE A 487 -21.39 25.21 11.03
CA PHE A 487 -20.39 24.59 10.14
C PHE A 487 -20.65 23.11 9.91
N ALA A 488 -21.12 22.39 10.94
CA ALA A 488 -21.54 20.99 10.79
C ALA A 488 -22.70 20.87 9.77
N LYS A 489 -23.74 21.71 9.90
CA LYS A 489 -24.86 21.74 8.95
C LYS A 489 -24.40 22.02 7.51
N ASN A 490 -23.53 23.01 7.32
CA ASN A 490 -23.02 23.35 5.99
C ASN A 490 -22.18 22.21 5.38
N ALA A 491 -21.38 21.51 6.19
CA ALA A 491 -20.63 20.34 5.75
C ALA A 491 -21.56 19.20 5.30
N PHE A 492 -22.63 18.92 6.05
CA PHE A 492 -23.64 17.92 5.68
C PHE A 492 -24.27 18.24 4.33
N THR A 493 -24.79 19.46 4.14
CA THR A 493 -25.41 19.87 2.88
C THR A 493 -24.45 19.80 1.69
N ALA A 494 -23.18 20.18 1.89
CA ALA A 494 -22.19 20.12 0.82
C ALA A 494 -21.81 18.67 0.43
N PHE A 495 -21.71 17.75 1.39
CA PHE A 495 -21.46 16.33 1.10
C PHE A 495 -22.70 15.60 0.56
N GLU A 496 -23.90 15.98 0.98
CA GLU A 496 -25.16 15.48 0.38
C GLU A 496 -25.29 15.90 -1.09
N ASN A 497 -24.93 17.15 -1.41
CA ASN A 497 -24.92 17.62 -2.79
C ASN A 497 -23.86 16.90 -3.64
N GLU A 498 -22.68 16.62 -3.07
CA GLU A 498 -21.65 15.83 -3.75
C GLU A 498 -22.12 14.40 -4.04
N GLU A 499 -22.77 13.74 -3.07
CA GLU A 499 -23.37 12.40 -3.22
C GLU A 499 -24.41 12.40 -4.35
N ASN A 500 -25.33 13.37 -4.37
CA ASN A 500 -26.34 13.50 -5.43
C ASN A 500 -25.72 13.72 -6.83
N LEU A 501 -24.71 14.59 -6.93
CA LEU A 501 -24.01 14.83 -8.19
C LEU A 501 -23.23 13.61 -8.67
N ALA A 502 -22.61 12.86 -7.76
CA ALA A 502 -21.92 11.62 -8.09
C ALA A 502 -22.90 10.55 -8.61
N GLU A 503 -24.10 10.46 -8.04
CA GLU A 503 -25.17 9.57 -8.52
C GLU A 503 -25.70 10.01 -9.89
N GLU A 504 -25.88 11.31 -10.13
CA GLU A 504 -26.27 11.83 -11.44
C GLU A 504 -25.19 11.59 -12.51
N GLU A 505 -23.90 11.83 -12.18
CA GLU A 505 -22.76 11.51 -13.04
C GLU A 505 -22.73 10.00 -13.38
N GLN A 506 -23.07 9.13 -12.42
CA GLN A 506 -23.13 7.68 -12.61
C GLN A 506 -24.24 7.24 -13.58
N THR A 507 -25.34 8.01 -13.67
CA THR A 507 -26.42 7.75 -14.65
C THR A 507 -26.14 8.29 -16.06
N MET A 508 -25.20 9.23 -16.20
CA MET A 508 -24.86 9.86 -17.50
C MET A 508 -23.48 9.46 -18.07
N ARG A 509 -22.58 8.87 -17.29
CA ARG A 509 -21.26 8.38 -17.75
C ARG A 509 -20.97 6.99 -17.18
N GLU A 510 -20.82 6.00 -18.06
CA GLU A 510 -20.57 4.58 -17.72
C GLU A 510 -19.13 4.26 -17.24
N ASP A 511 -18.40 5.23 -16.65
CA ASP A 511 -17.02 5.03 -16.19
C ASP A 511 -16.91 4.85 -14.68
N TRP A 512 -16.37 3.70 -14.25
CA TRP A 512 -16.23 3.32 -12.83
C TRP A 512 -14.99 3.88 -12.10
N THR A 513 -14.28 4.89 -12.63
CA THR A 513 -12.97 5.28 -12.08
C THR A 513 -12.87 6.63 -11.39
N CYS A 514 -13.92 7.45 -11.31
CA CYS A 514 -13.81 8.80 -10.72
C CYS A 514 -15.08 9.32 -10.02
N PHE A 515 -15.58 8.63 -8.98
CA PHE A 515 -16.63 9.18 -8.11
C PHE A 515 -16.09 9.59 -6.74
N GLY A 516 -16.54 10.75 -6.24
CA GLY A 516 -16.12 11.40 -5.00
C GLY A 516 -16.56 10.73 -3.68
N LEU A 517 -17.16 9.54 -3.72
CA LEU A 517 -17.65 8.81 -2.55
C LEU A 517 -16.50 8.24 -1.68
N PHE A 518 -15.85 9.12 -0.90
CA PHE A 518 -14.88 8.75 0.12
C PHE A 518 -15.41 9.10 1.51
N GLY A 519 -15.94 8.12 2.24
CA GLY A 519 -15.74 7.87 3.69
C GLY A 519 -15.92 9.00 4.72
N LYS A 520 -16.37 10.21 4.38
CA LYS A 520 -16.33 11.36 5.30
C LYS A 520 -17.55 11.50 6.20
N TYR A 521 -18.68 10.91 5.84
CA TYR A 521 -19.88 10.88 6.68
C TYR A 521 -19.61 10.16 8.02
N GLY A 522 -18.86 9.05 8.00
CA GLY A 522 -18.44 8.35 9.22
C GLY A 522 -17.46 9.14 10.09
N TYR A 523 -16.56 9.93 9.47
CA TYR A 523 -15.63 10.81 10.20
C TYR A 523 -16.32 12.01 10.84
N LEU A 524 -17.35 12.58 10.20
CA LEU A 524 -18.12 13.70 10.76
C LEU A 524 -18.97 13.23 11.96
N GLN A 525 -19.47 11.99 11.90
CA GLN A 525 -20.26 11.36 12.95
C GLN A 525 -19.44 11.06 14.21
N SER A 526 -18.20 10.56 14.08
CA SER A 526 -17.34 10.32 15.26
C SER A 526 -16.86 11.60 15.95
N TYR A 527 -16.70 12.71 15.21
CA TYR A 527 -16.36 14.01 15.80
C TYR A 527 -17.51 14.60 16.62
N ILE A 528 -18.76 14.37 16.21
CA ILE A 528 -19.96 14.81 16.96
C ILE A 528 -20.14 14.00 18.25
N GLU A 529 -19.85 12.70 18.20
CA GLU A 529 -19.79 11.84 19.39
C GLU A 529 -18.72 12.33 20.39
N HIS A 530 -17.57 12.82 19.88
CA HIS A 530 -16.50 13.39 20.70
C HIS A 530 -16.87 14.74 21.35
N ILE A 531 -17.67 15.60 20.68
CA ILE A 531 -18.22 16.84 21.26
C ILE A 531 -19.10 16.52 22.48
N PHE A 532 -19.93 15.49 22.38
CA PHE A 532 -20.80 15.08 23.48
C PHE A 532 -20.04 14.44 24.64
N GLU A 533 -18.98 13.68 24.38
CA GLU A 533 -18.10 13.15 25.44
C GLU A 533 -17.30 14.26 26.16
N ILE A 534 -16.86 15.31 25.45
CA ILE A 534 -16.19 16.47 26.08
C ILE A 534 -17.13 17.22 27.04
N THR A 535 -18.44 17.19 26.80
CA THR A 535 -19.44 17.80 27.72
C THR A 535 -19.74 16.97 28.98
N ARG A 536 -19.18 15.76 29.11
CA ARG A 536 -19.30 14.90 30.31
C ARG A 536 -18.24 15.16 31.39
N ARG A 537 -17.44 16.22 31.25
CA ARG A 537 -16.36 16.58 32.19
C ARG A 537 -16.87 17.26 33.48
N PRO A 538 -16.57 16.71 34.69
CA PRO A 538 -17.05 17.21 35.98
C PRO A 538 -16.64 18.66 36.32
N ASP A 539 -15.52 19.14 35.77
CA ASP A 539 -14.99 20.50 35.94
C ASP A 539 -15.82 21.60 35.26
N LEU A 540 -16.63 21.23 34.25
CA LEU A 540 -17.61 22.13 33.62
C LEU A 540 -19.01 21.98 34.23
N LEU A 541 -19.22 20.95 35.06
CA LEU A 541 -20.48 20.68 35.77
C LEU A 541 -20.82 21.84 36.71
N THR A 542 -19.82 22.47 37.34
CA THR A 542 -20.01 23.63 38.23
C THR A 542 -20.59 24.84 37.50
N ARG A 543 -20.18 25.11 36.25
CA ARG A 543 -20.75 26.20 35.43
C ARG A 543 -22.15 25.88 34.91
N VAL A 544 -22.44 24.60 34.65
CA VAL A 544 -23.78 24.12 34.32
C VAL A 544 -24.69 24.19 35.55
N ILE A 545 -24.17 23.95 36.75
CA ILE A 545 -24.87 24.09 38.04
C ILE A 545 -25.05 25.57 38.42
N GLU A 546 -24.08 26.44 38.12
CA GLU A 546 -24.20 27.90 38.29
C GLU A 546 -25.28 28.47 37.37
N TYR A 547 -25.36 28.00 36.11
CA TYR A 547 -26.49 28.31 35.22
C TYR A 547 -27.83 27.79 35.78
N ARG A 548 -27.85 26.59 36.39
CA ARG A 548 -29.03 26.02 37.09
C ARG A 548 -29.46 26.79 38.34
N THR A 549 -28.56 27.46 39.06
CA THR A 549 -28.90 28.16 40.32
C THR A 549 -29.17 29.65 40.10
N THR A 550 -28.47 30.31 39.17
CA THR A 550 -28.60 31.76 38.96
C THR A 550 -29.56 32.14 37.83
N VAL A 551 -29.67 31.32 36.76
CA VAL A 551 -30.65 31.54 35.68
C VAL A 551 -31.98 30.83 35.99
N LEU A 552 -31.94 29.67 36.65
CA LEU A 552 -33.12 28.83 36.89
C LEU A 552 -33.62 28.79 38.36
N LYS A 553 -32.97 29.47 39.32
CA LYS A 553 -33.42 29.73 40.71
C LYS A 553 -34.36 28.69 41.36
N ILE A 554 -33.86 27.49 41.70
CA ILE A 554 -34.52 26.55 42.61
C ILE A 554 -33.50 26.06 43.64
N SER A 555 -33.87 26.05 44.92
CA SER A 555 -32.96 25.82 46.07
C SER A 555 -32.92 24.39 46.58
N GLU A 556 -31.84 24.17 47.32
CA GLU A 556 -31.49 23.11 48.25
C GLU A 556 -32.60 22.87 49.29
N ASP A 557 -33.07 21.63 49.40
CA ASP A 557 -33.32 20.97 50.69
C ASP A 557 -33.49 19.46 50.41
N ASP A 558 -32.88 18.66 51.28
CA ASP A 558 -32.85 17.19 51.34
C ASP A 558 -31.72 16.47 50.57
N GLU A 559 -30.51 16.79 51.06
CA GLU A 559 -29.26 16.03 51.04
C GLU A 559 -29.32 14.65 51.76
N VAL A 560 -28.14 14.00 51.82
CA VAL A 560 -27.63 12.99 52.79
C VAL A 560 -27.44 11.61 52.13
N ASP A 561 -26.29 10.94 52.10
CA ASP A 561 -24.91 11.03 52.64
C ASP A 561 -24.16 9.84 51.99
N THR A 562 -22.85 9.55 52.06
CA THR A 562 -21.55 10.22 52.20
C THR A 562 -20.52 9.10 51.99
N LYS A 563 -19.34 9.38 51.42
CA LYS A 563 -18.02 9.30 52.10
C LYS A 563 -16.82 9.26 51.14
N LEU A 564 -16.02 10.31 51.31
CA LEU A 564 -14.68 10.57 50.81
C LEU A 564 -13.59 9.63 51.39
N THR A 565 -12.42 9.66 50.73
CA THR A 565 -11.02 9.88 51.24
C THR A 565 -10.02 8.96 50.51
N ARG A 566 -8.74 9.26 50.21
CA ARG A 566 -7.78 10.36 50.45
C ARG A 566 -6.53 10.08 49.58
N ILE A 567 -5.80 11.12 49.17
CA ILE A 567 -4.38 11.06 48.77
C ILE A 567 -3.54 11.60 49.94
N PRO A 568 -2.31 11.12 50.19
CA PRO A 568 -1.29 11.91 50.87
C PRO A 568 0.01 12.08 50.07
N SER A 569 0.56 13.28 50.22
CA SER A 569 1.77 13.84 49.62
C SER A 569 3.04 13.72 50.49
N ALA A 570 4.20 13.70 49.81
CA ALA A 570 5.52 14.26 50.15
C ALA A 570 6.47 13.55 51.15
N LYS A 571 7.73 13.32 50.71
CA LYS A 571 8.96 14.03 51.20
C LYS A 571 10.28 13.56 50.54
N LYS A 572 11.19 14.53 50.39
CA LYS A 572 12.60 14.48 49.94
C LYS A 572 13.50 13.59 50.80
N ASN A 573 14.55 13.02 50.20
CA ASN A 573 15.90 12.91 50.76
C ASN A 573 16.96 12.79 49.65
N LEU A 574 18.02 13.62 49.70
CA LEU A 574 19.24 13.48 48.91
C LEU A 574 20.15 12.44 49.56
N VAL A 575 20.52 11.41 48.82
CA VAL A 575 21.71 10.57 49.05
C VAL A 575 22.44 10.44 47.73
N ARG A 576 23.76 10.66 47.76
CA ARG A 576 24.65 10.57 46.60
C ARG A 576 24.98 9.10 46.34
N THR A 577 24.05 8.38 45.73
CA THR A 577 24.29 7.09 45.05
C THR A 577 24.73 7.37 43.61
N GLN A 578 25.57 6.50 43.02
CA GLN A 578 25.79 6.51 41.57
C GLN A 578 24.42 6.61 40.90
N MET A 579 24.18 7.68 40.15
CA MET A 579 22.88 7.85 39.53
C MET A 579 22.65 6.71 38.54
N PRO A 580 21.50 6.03 38.57
CA PRO A 580 21.12 5.13 37.49
C PRO A 580 21.21 5.91 36.17
N ARG A 581 21.77 5.28 35.14
CA ARG A 581 21.83 5.88 33.81
C ARG A 581 20.41 6.10 33.32
N ILE A 582 20.25 7.06 32.41
CA ILE A 582 18.96 7.37 31.81
C ILE A 582 18.37 6.09 31.20
N GLY A 583 17.21 5.66 31.70
CA GLY A 583 16.47 4.53 31.16
C GLY A 583 16.72 3.16 31.79
N ASP A 584 17.57 3.04 32.82
CA ASP A 584 17.90 1.74 33.47
C ASP A 584 16.70 1.00 34.13
N HIS A 585 15.51 1.62 34.16
CA HIS A 585 14.27 1.06 34.69
C HIS A 585 13.26 0.68 33.58
N LEU A 586 13.65 0.84 32.32
CA LEU A 586 12.81 0.57 31.15
C LEU A 586 13.01 -0.88 30.71
N ASP A 587 12.43 -1.81 31.46
CA ASP A 587 12.69 -3.26 31.36
C ASP A 587 12.27 -3.89 30.01
N LEU A 588 11.49 -3.17 29.18
CA LEU A 588 11.08 -3.64 27.85
C LEU A 588 12.10 -3.28 26.75
N LEU A 589 13.08 -2.43 27.05
CA LEU A 589 14.03 -1.88 26.10
C LEU A 589 15.47 -2.21 26.48
N ASP A 590 16.23 -2.82 25.57
CA ASP A 590 17.69 -2.95 25.70
C ASP A 590 18.35 -1.68 25.13
N ILE A 591 18.75 -0.77 26.01
CA ILE A 591 19.23 0.57 25.68
C ILE A 591 20.75 0.55 25.44
N LEU A 592 21.17 1.01 24.27
CA LEU A 592 22.58 1.17 23.94
C LEU A 592 23.07 2.57 24.32
N HIS A 593 23.91 2.65 25.35
CA HIS A 593 24.57 3.88 25.75
C HIS A 593 25.76 4.22 24.84
N GLU A 594 26.05 5.51 24.69
CA GLU A 594 27.15 6.03 23.87
C GLU A 594 28.52 5.53 24.33
N ASP A 595 28.73 5.48 25.66
CA ASP A 595 29.94 5.05 26.35
C ASP A 595 29.96 3.55 26.67
N ALA A 596 29.16 2.74 25.95
CA ALA A 596 29.07 1.31 26.20
C ALA A 596 30.47 0.64 26.19
N PHE A 597 30.78 -0.05 27.28
CA PHE A 597 32.07 -0.72 27.56
C PHE A 597 33.29 0.18 27.76
N GLU A 598 33.16 1.51 27.71
CA GLU A 598 34.28 2.43 27.97
C GLU A 598 34.82 2.26 29.40
N GLY A 599 36.15 2.16 29.52
CA GLY A 599 36.81 1.96 30.82
C GLY A 599 36.60 0.59 31.48
N GLN A 600 35.80 -0.30 30.89
CA GLN A 600 35.54 -1.63 31.46
C GLN A 600 36.66 -2.63 31.13
N ARG A 601 37.13 -3.35 32.14
CA ARG A 601 38.07 -4.48 31.95
C ARG A 601 37.29 -5.77 31.73
N ILE A 602 37.16 -6.18 30.48
CA ILE A 602 36.48 -7.43 30.08
C ILE A 602 37.49 -8.58 30.06
N ASP A 603 37.17 -9.68 30.74
CA ASP A 603 37.99 -10.89 30.78
C ASP A 603 38.28 -11.41 29.36
N PRO A 604 39.56 -11.65 28.97
CA PRO A 604 39.92 -12.23 27.68
C PRO A 604 39.17 -13.50 27.31
N LYS A 605 38.79 -14.34 28.29
CA LYS A 605 37.99 -15.55 28.07
C LYS A 605 36.58 -15.22 27.60
N ILE A 606 35.96 -14.19 28.17
CA ILE A 606 34.63 -13.72 27.77
C ILE A 606 34.71 -13.15 26.36
N LYS A 607 35.71 -12.31 26.06
CA LYS A 607 35.93 -11.76 24.71
C LYS A 607 36.02 -12.86 23.65
N LYS A 608 36.88 -13.86 23.90
CA LYS A 608 37.05 -15.01 23.00
C LYS A 608 35.75 -15.81 22.84
N LYS A 609 35.05 -16.11 23.95
CA LYS A 609 33.79 -16.88 23.93
C LYS A 609 32.71 -16.15 23.12
N THR A 610 32.54 -14.85 23.32
CA THR A 610 31.55 -14.02 22.61
C THR A 610 31.83 -13.96 21.10
N GLU A 611 33.09 -13.80 20.70
CA GLU A 611 33.48 -13.77 19.29
C GLU A 611 33.30 -15.14 18.61
N VAL A 612 33.73 -16.23 19.27
CA VAL A 612 33.54 -17.60 18.78
C VAL A 612 32.05 -17.92 18.62
N ASN A 613 31.22 -17.65 19.63
CA ASN A 613 29.79 -17.95 19.56
C ASN A 613 29.08 -17.20 18.43
N PHE A 614 29.46 -15.95 18.18
CA PHE A 614 28.93 -15.16 17.07
C PHE A 614 29.18 -15.84 15.71
N TYR A 615 30.43 -16.21 15.39
CA TYR A 615 30.74 -16.89 14.11
C TYR A 615 30.16 -18.31 14.02
N ARG A 616 29.92 -18.98 15.15
CA ARG A 616 29.16 -20.24 15.20
C ARG A 616 27.68 -20.09 14.85
N GLY A 617 27.13 -18.88 14.88
CA GLY A 617 25.72 -18.60 14.56
C GLY A 617 24.87 -18.12 15.74
N ALA A 618 25.48 -17.70 16.86
CA ALA A 618 24.76 -17.00 17.93
C ALA A 618 24.25 -15.64 17.42
N PRO A 619 23.11 -15.13 17.93
CA PRO A 619 22.71 -13.75 17.67
C PRO A 619 23.80 -12.74 18.08
N PRO A 620 23.92 -11.60 17.38
CA PRO A 620 24.87 -10.55 17.74
C PRO A 620 24.59 -9.97 19.14
N GLN A 621 25.66 -9.67 19.88
CA GLN A 621 25.63 -8.93 21.15
C GLN A 621 26.37 -7.60 20.99
N TRP A 622 26.06 -6.59 21.83
CA TRP A 622 26.78 -5.31 21.82
C TRP A 622 28.30 -5.46 22.00
N LEU A 623 28.73 -6.45 22.78
CA LEU A 623 30.15 -6.76 22.95
C LEU A 623 30.83 -7.19 21.64
N ASN A 624 30.12 -7.80 20.68
CA ASN A 624 30.70 -8.14 19.38
C ASN A 624 31.15 -6.88 18.63
N PHE A 625 30.33 -5.83 18.62
CA PHE A 625 30.64 -4.57 17.95
C PHE A 625 31.72 -3.77 18.68
N TYR A 626 31.72 -3.79 20.01
CA TYR A 626 32.81 -3.19 20.79
C TYR A 626 34.16 -3.84 20.49
N LEU A 627 34.22 -5.18 20.45
CA LEU A 627 35.44 -5.90 20.09
C LEU A 627 35.88 -5.63 18.65
N ASP A 628 34.91 -5.40 17.77
CA ASP A 628 35.17 -5.08 16.39
C ASP A 628 35.83 -3.71 16.20
N GLU A 629 35.38 -2.68 16.92
CA GLU A 629 35.98 -1.33 16.87
C GLU A 629 37.45 -1.32 17.29
N GLN A 630 37.88 -2.29 18.12
CA GLN A 630 39.27 -2.43 18.57
C GLN A 630 40.19 -3.11 17.54
N ASN A 631 39.62 -3.71 16.48
CA ASN A 631 40.41 -4.30 15.41
C ASN A 631 40.91 -3.23 14.43
N GLU A 632 42.02 -3.54 13.73
CA GLU A 632 42.42 -2.77 12.55
C GLU A 632 41.28 -2.73 11.52
N GLU A 633 41.22 -1.68 10.70
CA GLU A 633 40.09 -1.45 9.80
C GLU A 633 39.86 -2.60 8.80
N SER A 634 40.93 -3.21 8.30
CA SER A 634 40.90 -4.42 7.45
C SER A 634 40.36 -5.67 8.13
N ASN A 635 40.26 -5.64 9.46
CA ASN A 635 39.90 -6.76 10.32
C ASN A 635 38.52 -6.58 10.99
N ARG A 636 37.74 -5.57 10.56
CA ARG A 636 36.41 -5.26 11.09
C ARG A 636 35.32 -6.21 10.60
N LEU A 637 34.11 -6.10 11.14
CA LEU A 637 32.92 -6.82 10.71
C LEU A 637 32.46 -6.28 9.36
N ILE A 638 32.10 -7.20 8.48
CA ILE A 638 31.66 -6.89 7.11
C ILE A 638 30.33 -6.14 7.17
N LYS A 639 30.31 -4.93 6.61
CA LYS A 639 29.08 -4.18 6.38
C LYS A 639 28.45 -4.69 5.09
N ARG A 640 27.36 -5.44 5.23
CA ARG A 640 26.66 -6.05 4.09
C ARG A 640 25.96 -5.01 3.22
N ASP A 641 25.60 -5.44 2.01
CA ASP A 641 24.82 -4.66 1.08
C ASP A 641 23.53 -4.12 1.73
N GLY A 642 23.21 -2.85 1.45
CA GLY A 642 22.10 -2.13 2.08
C GLY A 642 22.46 -1.34 3.35
N TYR A 643 23.65 -1.49 3.93
CA TYR A 643 24.07 -0.72 5.12
C TYR A 643 24.02 0.81 4.89
N GLU A 644 24.67 1.32 3.84
CA GLU A 644 24.73 2.76 3.58
C GLU A 644 23.36 3.34 3.19
N GLU A 645 22.53 2.53 2.52
CA GLU A 645 21.16 2.91 2.18
C GLU A 645 20.28 3.05 3.43
N LEU A 646 20.33 2.06 4.34
CA LEU A 646 19.63 2.12 5.63
C LEU A 646 20.09 3.32 6.45
N ARG A 647 21.41 3.54 6.49
CA ARG A 647 22.02 4.68 7.18
C ARG A 647 21.52 6.01 6.61
N GLY A 648 21.46 6.13 5.28
CA GLY A 648 20.91 7.30 4.59
C GLY A 648 19.45 7.57 4.96
N GLN A 649 18.60 6.55 4.97
CA GLN A 649 17.19 6.70 5.32
C GLN A 649 16.99 7.14 6.77
N ILE A 650 17.71 6.55 7.73
CA ILE A 650 17.62 6.93 9.16
C ILE A 650 18.14 8.36 9.40
N LEU A 651 19.21 8.75 8.70
CA LEU A 651 19.79 10.09 8.84
C LEU A 651 18.98 11.19 8.14
N SER A 652 18.08 10.86 7.21
CA SER A 652 17.26 11.81 6.43
C SER A 652 16.17 12.57 7.23
N LYS A 653 16.31 12.65 8.57
CA LYS A 653 15.45 13.28 9.60
C LYS A 653 14.17 13.96 9.06
N LYS A 654 13.00 13.32 9.26
CA LYS A 654 11.68 13.98 9.10
C LYS A 654 10.99 14.11 10.48
N PHE A 655 9.93 14.90 10.57
CA PHE A 655 9.22 15.14 11.85
C PHE A 655 8.38 13.92 12.31
N GLY A 656 8.19 13.76 13.62
CA GLY A 656 7.26 12.77 14.21
C GLY A 656 7.87 11.38 14.46
N VAL A 657 7.02 10.35 14.36
CA VAL A 657 7.39 8.92 14.48
C VAL A 657 7.50 8.31 13.09
N GLN A 658 8.70 7.85 12.72
CA GLN A 658 8.98 7.24 11.41
C GLN A 658 9.16 5.73 11.52
N CYS A 659 8.85 4.99 10.47
CA CYS A 659 9.16 3.57 10.36
C CYS A 659 9.99 3.34 9.08
N VAL A 660 11.17 2.76 9.23
CA VAL A 660 12.05 2.31 8.15
C VAL A 660 11.98 0.78 8.13
N ARG A 661 11.47 0.20 7.04
CA ARG A 661 11.33 -1.25 6.89
C ARG A 661 12.59 -1.81 6.22
N PHE A 662 13.11 -2.88 6.80
CA PHE A 662 14.28 -3.60 6.33
C PHE A 662 13.96 -5.09 6.28
N ASN A 663 13.88 -5.65 5.08
CA ASN A 663 13.52 -7.06 4.89
C ASN A 663 14.80 -7.88 4.67
N HIS A 664 14.85 -9.10 5.22
CA HIS A 664 16.00 -9.97 5.00
C HIS A 664 15.65 -11.45 4.97
N GLU A 665 16.43 -12.21 4.21
CA GLU A 665 16.29 -13.66 4.18
C GLU A 665 16.82 -14.31 5.48
N PRO A 666 16.21 -15.43 5.94
CA PRO A 666 16.72 -16.21 7.06
C PRO A 666 18.20 -16.59 6.92
N GLY A 667 19.01 -16.20 7.91
CA GLY A 667 20.44 -16.52 7.94
C GLY A 667 21.34 -15.56 7.15
N SER A 668 20.80 -14.54 6.48
CA SER A 668 21.59 -13.58 5.69
C SER A 668 22.37 -12.56 6.53
N GLY A 669 22.16 -12.50 7.85
CA GLY A 669 22.83 -11.54 8.73
C GLY A 669 22.10 -10.21 8.94
N GLY A 670 20.82 -10.11 8.58
CA GLY A 670 20.05 -8.86 8.70
C GLY A 670 20.02 -8.27 10.11
N THR A 671 19.82 -9.08 11.15
CA THR A 671 19.90 -8.59 12.55
C THR A 671 21.27 -8.01 12.91
N THR A 672 22.35 -8.62 12.39
CA THR A 672 23.71 -8.11 12.59
C THR A 672 23.88 -6.75 11.92
N LEU A 673 23.40 -6.60 10.67
CA LEU A 673 23.44 -5.34 9.93
C LEU A 673 22.69 -4.22 10.67
N ALA A 674 21.48 -4.53 11.15
CA ALA A 674 20.64 -3.58 11.88
C ALA A 674 21.26 -3.15 13.22
N MET A 675 21.82 -4.09 13.98
CA MET A 675 22.51 -3.76 15.24
C MET A 675 23.84 -3.01 15.01
N GLN A 676 24.58 -3.34 13.94
CA GLN A 676 25.78 -2.60 13.56
C GLN A 676 25.45 -1.13 13.26
N LEU A 677 24.31 -0.88 12.63
CA LEU A 677 23.84 0.47 12.34
C LEU A 677 23.46 1.24 13.62
N LEU A 678 22.78 0.60 14.58
CA LEU A 678 22.51 1.20 15.89
C LEU A 678 23.81 1.53 16.64
N TRP A 679 24.78 0.63 16.57
CA TRP A 679 26.09 0.80 17.19
C TRP A 679 26.83 2.03 16.63
N ASP A 680 26.87 2.16 15.30
CA ASP A 680 27.55 3.28 14.64
C ASP A 680 26.82 4.64 14.83
N LEU A 681 25.49 4.61 15.09
CA LEU A 681 24.67 5.81 15.27
C LEU A 681 24.43 6.21 16.74
N ARG A 682 24.97 5.47 17.72
CA ARG A 682 24.73 5.66 19.17
C ARG A 682 25.09 7.05 19.72
N SER A 683 26.07 7.72 19.11
CA SER A 683 26.43 9.10 19.49
C SER A 683 25.41 10.12 18.99
N SER A 684 24.70 9.82 17.89
CA SER A 684 23.71 10.72 17.28
C SER A 684 22.27 10.48 17.73
N PHE A 685 21.93 9.27 18.14
CA PHE A 685 20.57 8.85 18.56
C PHE A 685 20.56 8.26 19.97
N ARG A 686 19.37 8.03 20.53
CA ARG A 686 19.16 7.09 21.64
C ARG A 686 18.76 5.74 21.05
N CYS A 687 19.71 4.82 20.98
CA CYS A 687 19.48 3.52 20.34
C CYS A 687 18.91 2.53 21.36
N ALA A 688 17.84 1.83 21.01
CA ALA A 688 17.25 0.79 21.84
C ALA A 688 16.71 -0.38 20.98
N VAL A 689 16.68 -1.58 21.55
CA VAL A 689 16.08 -2.78 20.94
C VAL A 689 14.91 -3.22 21.80
N LEU A 690 13.77 -3.54 21.19
CA LEU A 690 12.63 -4.12 21.92
C LEU A 690 13.00 -5.55 22.37
N VAL A 691 13.00 -5.79 23.68
CA VAL A 691 13.46 -7.07 24.28
C VAL A 691 12.45 -8.19 24.06
N ASP A 692 11.19 -7.93 24.41
CA ASP A 692 10.09 -8.85 24.22
C ASP A 692 9.05 -8.23 23.29
N PRO A 693 8.93 -8.75 22.06
CA PRO A 693 7.97 -8.21 21.11
C PRO A 693 6.53 -8.58 21.50
N THR A 694 6.28 -9.52 22.42
CA THR A 694 4.92 -9.84 22.90
C THR A 694 4.38 -8.88 23.95
N SER A 695 5.16 -7.85 24.31
CA SER A 695 4.77 -6.81 25.26
C SER A 695 3.58 -5.98 24.77
N ASP A 696 2.83 -5.39 25.71
CA ASP A 696 1.69 -4.53 25.39
C ASP A 696 2.15 -3.24 24.67
N ASP A 697 1.51 -2.93 23.54
CA ASP A 697 1.89 -1.80 22.68
C ASP A 697 1.83 -0.45 23.43
N SER A 698 0.89 -0.28 24.38
CA SER A 698 0.74 0.95 25.17
C SER A 698 1.86 1.08 26.21
N GLU A 699 2.26 -0.03 26.83
CA GLU A 699 3.37 -0.06 27.77
C GLU A 699 4.71 0.24 27.08
N VAL A 700 4.95 -0.39 25.91
CA VAL A 700 6.13 -0.11 25.08
C VAL A 700 6.15 1.36 24.64
N ALA A 701 5.00 1.88 24.18
CA ALA A 701 4.88 3.29 23.78
C ALA A 701 5.21 4.26 24.92
N THR A 702 4.82 3.92 26.14
CA THR A 702 5.15 4.68 27.35
C THR A 702 6.65 4.71 27.58
N GLN A 703 7.32 3.56 27.61
CA GLN A 703 8.77 3.48 27.85
C GLN A 703 9.61 4.14 26.76
N VAL A 704 9.21 4.00 25.48
CA VAL A 704 9.88 4.68 24.35
C VAL A 704 9.75 6.20 24.48
N THR A 705 8.58 6.69 24.90
CA THR A 705 8.35 8.13 25.12
C THR A 705 9.12 8.66 26.33
N GLU A 706 9.27 7.85 27.38
CA GLU A 706 10.13 8.17 28.53
C GLU A 706 11.60 8.25 28.10
N LEU A 707 12.09 7.29 27.30
CA LEU A 707 13.44 7.32 26.75
C LEU A 707 13.68 8.55 25.86
N TYR A 708 12.70 8.96 25.08
CA TYR A 708 12.77 10.19 24.25
C TYR A 708 12.87 11.46 25.11
N THR A 709 12.16 11.52 26.22
CA THR A 709 12.05 12.74 27.06
C THR A 709 13.07 12.81 28.20
N ALA A 710 13.83 11.75 28.45
CA ALA A 710 14.75 11.71 29.58
C ALA A 710 16.01 12.57 29.36
N GLY A 711 16.20 13.67 30.12
CA GLY A 711 17.35 14.57 29.94
C GLY A 711 17.17 15.52 28.75
N GLU A 712 18.20 15.69 27.91
CA GLU A 712 18.10 16.51 26.68
C GLU A 712 17.29 15.80 25.59
N LEU A 713 16.45 16.52 24.85
CA LEU A 713 15.64 15.91 23.78
C LEU A 713 16.54 15.35 22.66
N LYS A 714 16.58 14.02 22.54
CA LYS A 714 17.37 13.28 21.54
C LYS A 714 16.48 12.20 20.93
N THR A 715 16.45 12.12 19.59
CA THR A 715 15.64 11.15 18.85
C THR A 715 15.95 9.71 19.27
N VAL A 716 14.91 8.90 19.48
CA VAL A 716 15.06 7.46 19.76
C VAL A 716 15.11 6.69 18.45
N LEU A 717 16.11 5.82 18.28
CA LEU A 717 16.19 4.82 17.22
C LEU A 717 15.85 3.46 17.81
N LEU A 718 14.64 2.96 17.54
CA LEU A 718 14.09 1.71 18.07
C LEU A 718 14.18 0.58 17.04
N LEU A 719 14.90 -0.49 17.36
CA LEU A 719 14.99 -1.68 16.51
C LEU A 719 13.96 -2.75 16.91
N LEU A 720 13.19 -3.24 15.94
CA LEU A 720 12.27 -4.37 16.05
C LEU A 720 12.81 -5.56 15.25
N VAL A 721 13.03 -6.72 15.88
CA VAL A 721 13.79 -7.86 15.30
C VAL A 721 12.90 -9.06 14.91
N GLN A 722 11.59 -8.86 14.70
CA GLN A 722 10.62 -9.95 14.42
C GLN A 722 9.41 -9.50 13.57
N ASP A 723 8.66 -10.48 13.05
CA ASP A 723 7.56 -10.35 12.06
C ASP A 723 6.25 -9.76 12.61
N GLN A 724 6.31 -8.77 13.50
CA GLN A 724 5.11 -8.20 14.13
C GLN A 724 4.47 -7.08 13.30
N TYR A 725 3.17 -6.87 13.53
CA TYR A 725 2.44 -5.75 12.96
C TYR A 725 2.88 -4.44 13.63
N VAL A 726 3.85 -3.75 13.02
CA VAL A 726 4.39 -2.46 13.50
C VAL A 726 3.33 -1.35 13.57
N ASP A 727 2.21 -1.48 12.86
CA ASP A 727 1.22 -0.43 12.71
C ASP A 727 0.51 -0.06 14.03
N THR A 728 0.22 -1.04 14.90
CA THR A 728 -0.46 -0.79 16.20
C THR A 728 0.48 -0.15 17.20
N LEU A 729 1.72 -0.64 17.28
CA LEU A 729 2.76 -0.06 18.11
C LEU A 729 3.11 1.36 17.66
N GLN A 730 3.23 1.59 16.35
CA GLN A 730 3.50 2.93 15.81
C GLN A 730 2.39 3.92 16.18
N LYS A 731 1.10 3.53 16.06
CA LYS A 731 -0.02 4.36 16.51
C LYS A 731 0.08 4.68 18.00
N SER A 732 0.34 3.68 18.83
CA SER A 732 0.46 3.84 20.28
C SER A 732 1.60 4.80 20.67
N ILE A 733 2.76 4.70 20.01
CA ILE A 733 3.89 5.64 20.20
C ILE A 733 3.50 7.05 19.75
N VAL A 734 2.82 7.20 18.61
CA VAL A 734 2.34 8.51 18.13
C VAL A 734 1.39 9.15 19.13
N GLU A 735 0.47 8.37 19.70
CA GLU A 735 -0.48 8.84 20.71
C GLU A 735 0.23 9.26 22.01
N GLU A 736 1.15 8.45 22.53
CA GLU A 736 1.90 8.77 23.75
C GLU A 736 2.83 9.98 23.58
N VAL A 737 3.57 10.08 22.47
CA VAL A 737 4.40 11.24 22.17
C VAL A 737 3.55 12.51 22.05
N SER A 738 2.36 12.42 21.43
CA SER A 738 1.43 13.55 21.28
C SER A 738 0.93 14.07 22.63
N LYS A 739 0.79 13.21 23.66
CA LYS A 739 0.38 13.62 25.02
C LYS A 739 1.42 14.53 25.70
N LYS A 740 2.70 14.46 25.31
CA LYS A 740 3.81 15.15 26.00
C LYS A 740 4.12 16.58 25.48
N LYS A 741 3.42 17.08 24.44
CA LYS A 741 3.54 18.45 23.89
C LYS A 741 5.00 18.87 23.54
N THR A 742 5.75 18.00 22.89
CA THR A 742 7.15 18.28 22.48
C THR A 742 7.22 19.07 21.17
N SER A 743 8.28 19.86 20.97
CA SER A 743 8.45 20.79 19.84
C SER A 743 8.61 20.10 18.47
N ASP A 744 7.97 20.65 17.44
CA ASP A 744 7.93 20.17 16.05
C ASP A 744 9.25 20.26 15.26
N ILE A 745 10.43 20.20 15.88
CA ILE A 745 11.72 20.52 15.22
C ILE A 745 12.59 19.27 14.90
N ALA A 746 12.37 18.12 15.55
CA ALA A 746 13.14 16.88 15.29
C ALA A 746 12.26 15.62 15.38
N PRO A 747 12.59 14.50 14.69
CA PRO A 747 11.89 13.22 14.87
C PRO A 747 11.91 12.81 16.35
N ALA A 748 10.76 12.39 16.85
CA ALA A 748 10.67 11.87 18.21
C ALA A 748 11.25 10.45 18.26
N VAL A 749 10.83 9.59 17.32
CA VAL A 749 11.19 8.18 17.26
C VAL A 749 11.36 7.74 15.80
N VAL A 750 12.42 6.99 15.51
CA VAL A 750 12.61 6.26 14.25
C VAL A 750 12.58 4.76 14.59
N ILE A 751 11.62 4.04 14.02
CA ILE A 751 11.45 2.60 14.17
C ILE A 751 12.16 1.92 13.01
N LEU A 752 13.24 1.17 13.28
CA LEU A 752 13.87 0.27 12.32
C LEU A 752 13.19 -1.11 12.43
N HIS A 753 12.31 -1.41 11.47
CA HIS A 753 11.54 -2.65 11.45
C HIS A 753 12.26 -3.70 10.59
N CYS A 754 12.95 -4.64 11.24
CA CYS A 754 13.73 -5.71 10.62
C CYS A 754 12.86 -6.98 10.45
N VAL A 755 12.36 -7.23 9.24
CA VAL A 755 11.40 -8.31 8.92
C VAL A 755 12.09 -9.50 8.26
N ARG A 756 11.74 -10.73 8.65
CA ARG A 756 12.29 -11.95 8.05
C ARG A 756 11.35 -12.48 6.98
N MET A 757 11.83 -12.58 5.74
CA MET A 757 10.99 -13.01 4.62
C MET A 757 11.72 -14.04 3.74
N ALA A 758 10.99 -15.03 3.22
CA ALA A 758 11.55 -16.07 2.36
C ALA A 758 11.81 -15.59 0.92
N LEU A 759 11.15 -14.50 0.51
CA LEU A 759 11.32 -13.79 -0.75
C LEU A 759 11.29 -12.29 -0.40
N VAL A 760 12.20 -11.52 -0.97
CA VAL A 760 12.37 -10.10 -0.73
C VAL A 760 11.88 -9.30 -1.95
N ASP A 761 10.91 -8.40 -1.74
CA ASP A 761 10.20 -7.61 -2.76
C ASP A 761 10.97 -6.33 -3.14
N ALA A 762 10.98 -5.90 -4.40
CA ALA A 762 11.89 -4.87 -4.93
C ALA A 762 11.79 -3.44 -4.34
N GLU A 763 10.78 -3.13 -3.52
CA GLU A 763 10.44 -1.75 -3.12
C GLU A 763 10.98 -1.31 -1.75
N ASP A 764 11.37 -2.26 -0.89
CA ASP A 764 12.01 -2.01 0.42
C ASP A 764 13.52 -2.29 0.37
N ILE A 765 14.28 -1.88 1.40
CA ILE A 765 15.69 -2.28 1.52
C ILE A 765 15.73 -3.76 1.88
N ASN A 766 16.39 -4.55 1.03
CA ASN A 766 16.40 -6.00 1.14
C ASN A 766 17.81 -6.57 1.27
N LEU A 767 18.01 -7.45 2.25
CA LEU A 767 19.23 -8.24 2.38
C LEU A 767 19.00 -9.70 1.97
N ARG A 768 19.53 -10.05 0.79
CA ARG A 768 19.52 -11.40 0.22
C ARG A 768 20.61 -12.29 0.84
N LYS A 769 20.45 -13.61 0.71
CA LYS A 769 21.50 -14.60 1.02
C LYS A 769 22.67 -14.48 0.07
N GLU A 770 22.42 -14.23 -1.21
CA GLU A 770 23.47 -14.11 -2.21
C GLU A 770 24.44 -12.98 -1.85
N LEU A 771 25.74 -13.28 -1.91
CA LEU A 771 26.81 -12.30 -1.73
C LEU A 771 27.13 -11.60 -3.05
N SER A 772 27.35 -10.29 -3.02
CA SER A 772 27.95 -9.55 -4.15
C SER A 772 29.41 -9.94 -4.37
N ALA A 773 29.99 -9.51 -5.51
CA ALA A 773 31.39 -9.77 -5.81
C ALA A 773 32.32 -9.14 -4.75
N GLU A 774 32.00 -7.91 -4.34
CA GLU A 774 32.69 -7.17 -3.28
C GLU A 774 32.57 -7.87 -1.92
N GLU A 775 31.35 -8.27 -1.53
CA GLU A 775 31.14 -9.03 -0.29
C GLU A 775 31.92 -10.35 -0.31
N THR A 776 31.94 -11.06 -1.44
CA THR A 776 32.67 -12.34 -1.58
C THR A 776 34.15 -12.16 -1.27
N ILE A 777 34.78 -11.12 -1.83
CA ILE A 777 36.19 -10.80 -1.55
C ILE A 777 36.41 -10.50 -0.06
N GLN A 778 35.50 -9.76 0.56
CA GLN A 778 35.59 -9.43 1.99
C GLN A 778 35.43 -10.67 2.88
N PHE A 779 34.49 -11.57 2.55
CA PHE A 779 34.29 -12.82 3.29
C PHE A 779 35.48 -13.77 3.14
N ASP A 780 36.12 -13.83 1.97
CA ASP A 780 37.33 -14.62 1.75
C ASP A 780 38.53 -14.08 2.53
N ALA A 781 38.73 -12.76 2.53
CA ALA A 781 39.75 -12.13 3.38
C ALA A 781 39.50 -12.38 4.87
N LYS A 782 38.23 -12.29 5.31
CA LYS A 782 37.81 -12.55 6.69
C LYS A 782 38.05 -14.01 7.09
N LYS A 783 37.87 -14.95 6.16
CA LYS A 783 38.16 -16.37 6.39
C LYS A 783 39.62 -16.61 6.74
N GLU A 784 40.56 -16.05 5.98
CA GLU A 784 42.00 -16.20 6.23
C GLU A 784 42.39 -15.60 7.61
N GLN A 785 41.76 -14.48 7.97
CA GLN A 785 41.91 -13.87 9.29
C GLN A 785 41.43 -14.81 10.41
N LEU A 786 40.24 -15.40 10.26
CA LEU A 786 39.65 -16.29 11.26
C LEU A 786 40.41 -17.61 11.39
N LEU A 787 40.92 -18.17 10.29
CA LEU A 787 41.80 -19.35 10.29
C LEU A 787 43.08 -19.09 11.08
N THR A 788 43.66 -17.89 10.96
CA THR A 788 44.86 -17.49 11.70
C THR A 788 44.57 -17.29 13.19
N LYS A 789 43.45 -16.64 13.51
CA LYS A 789 43.08 -16.28 14.89
C LYS A 789 42.50 -17.45 15.70
N PHE A 790 41.74 -18.33 15.05
CA PHE A 790 41.00 -19.44 15.68
C PHE A 790 41.17 -20.77 14.93
N PRO A 791 42.40 -21.27 14.77
CA PRO A 791 42.67 -22.45 13.94
C PRO A 791 41.99 -23.73 14.44
N LYS A 792 41.62 -23.82 15.73
CA LYS A 792 40.96 -25.00 16.31
C LYS A 792 39.44 -24.92 16.25
N GLU A 793 38.89 -23.72 16.31
CA GLU A 793 37.45 -23.47 16.40
C GLU A 793 36.80 -23.19 15.04
N TYR A 794 37.59 -22.82 14.03
CA TYR A 794 37.11 -22.36 12.71
C TYR A 794 36.15 -23.35 12.02
N GLU A 795 36.40 -24.66 12.12
CA GLU A 795 35.53 -25.69 11.53
C GLU A 795 34.08 -25.62 12.06
N GLN A 796 33.89 -25.06 13.26
CA GLN A 796 32.61 -24.94 13.95
C GLN A 796 31.87 -23.65 13.58
N PHE A 797 32.49 -22.73 12.83
CA PHE A 797 31.94 -21.40 12.50
C PHE A 797 30.87 -21.49 11.41
N HIS A 798 29.88 -22.36 11.58
CA HIS A 798 28.86 -22.64 10.57
C HIS A 798 28.03 -21.39 10.21
N GLY A 799 27.77 -20.50 11.17
CA GLY A 799 27.11 -19.23 10.88
C GLY A 799 27.87 -18.38 9.86
N PHE A 800 29.19 -18.32 9.98
CA PHE A 800 30.08 -17.63 9.04
C PHE A 800 30.32 -18.42 7.75
N ASN A 801 30.70 -19.70 7.85
CA ASN A 801 31.11 -20.52 6.72
C ASN A 801 29.98 -20.78 5.72
N ILE A 802 28.73 -20.86 6.18
CA ILE A 802 27.57 -20.97 5.26
C ILE A 802 27.44 -19.70 4.43
N MET A 803 27.62 -18.52 5.04
CA MET A 803 27.57 -17.24 4.33
C MET A 803 28.77 -17.09 3.39
N GLN A 804 29.98 -17.35 3.88
CA GLN A 804 31.23 -17.27 3.10
C GLN A 804 31.24 -18.21 1.88
N THR A 805 30.61 -19.38 1.98
CA THR A 805 30.44 -20.31 0.84
C THR A 805 29.22 -19.99 -0.03
N ASN A 806 28.68 -18.78 0.10
CA ASN A 806 27.49 -18.30 -0.58
C ASN A 806 26.30 -19.29 -0.49
N PHE A 807 26.02 -19.74 0.72
CA PHE A 807 24.93 -20.67 1.06
C PHE A 807 25.02 -22.01 0.33
N SER A 808 26.24 -22.52 0.12
CA SER A 808 26.51 -23.78 -0.56
C SER A 808 25.78 -24.98 0.07
N LYS A 809 24.91 -25.61 -0.72
CA LYS A 809 24.25 -26.87 -0.34
C LYS A 809 25.26 -27.98 -0.07
N GLY A 810 26.38 -28.01 -0.81
CA GLY A 810 27.44 -28.99 -0.62
C GLY A 810 28.09 -28.88 0.76
N TYR A 811 28.43 -27.66 1.19
CA TYR A 811 28.98 -27.42 2.53
C TYR A 811 28.02 -27.87 3.64
N VAL A 812 26.74 -27.53 3.52
CA VAL A 812 25.72 -27.90 4.51
C VAL A 812 25.52 -29.42 4.55
N GLN A 813 25.50 -30.09 3.39
CA GLN A 813 25.43 -31.55 3.31
C GLN A 813 26.62 -32.22 4.00
N SER A 814 27.84 -31.76 3.73
CA SER A 814 29.05 -32.28 4.39
C SER A 814 29.01 -32.07 5.90
N SER A 815 28.57 -30.90 6.37
CA SER A 815 28.47 -30.58 7.80
C SER A 815 27.42 -31.44 8.52
N CYS A 816 26.32 -31.79 7.83
CA CYS A 816 25.23 -32.59 8.40
C CYS A 816 25.45 -34.11 8.29
N HIS A 817 26.57 -34.58 7.71
CA HIS A 817 26.81 -36.00 7.43
C HIS A 817 26.70 -36.91 8.67
N VAL A 818 26.89 -36.37 9.88
CA VAL A 818 26.66 -37.11 11.14
C VAL A 818 25.28 -37.76 11.22
N PHE A 819 24.22 -37.10 10.72
CA PHE A 819 22.85 -37.61 10.84
C PHE A 819 22.60 -38.88 10.02
N ASN A 820 23.44 -39.19 9.04
CA ASN A 820 23.28 -40.38 8.19
C ASN A 820 24.46 -41.37 8.26
N ASN A 821 25.47 -41.12 9.10
CA ASN A 821 26.66 -41.96 9.24
C ASN A 821 26.54 -42.92 10.44
N PRO A 822 26.45 -44.25 10.25
CA PRO A 822 26.27 -45.21 11.34
C PRO A 822 27.41 -45.24 12.37
N ASP A 823 28.65 -45.02 11.95
CA ASP A 823 29.83 -45.12 12.82
C ASP A 823 29.94 -43.90 13.75
N LEU A 824 29.59 -42.72 13.24
CA LEU A 824 29.51 -41.49 14.05
C LEU A 824 28.33 -41.54 15.03
N MET A 825 27.22 -42.15 14.61
CA MET A 825 26.00 -42.27 15.43
C MET A 825 26.16 -43.21 16.62
N GLN A 826 27.06 -44.20 16.56
CA GLN A 826 27.40 -45.05 17.71
C GLN A 826 28.10 -44.29 18.85
N GLN A 827 28.67 -43.12 18.56
CA GLN A 827 29.40 -42.30 19.53
C GLN A 827 28.51 -41.27 20.25
N VAL A 828 27.26 -41.15 19.81
CA VAL A 828 26.27 -40.19 20.28
C VAL A 828 25.27 -40.87 21.22
N THR A 829 24.88 -40.19 22.31
CA THR A 829 23.81 -40.69 23.18
C THR A 829 22.45 -40.58 22.49
N ASN A 830 21.56 -41.56 22.72
CA ASN A 830 20.22 -41.54 22.13
C ASN A 830 19.46 -40.23 22.45
N ARG A 831 19.51 -39.80 23.73
CA ARG A 831 18.94 -38.51 24.16
C ARG A 831 19.54 -37.30 23.43
N GLY A 832 20.86 -37.27 23.21
CA GLY A 832 21.52 -36.20 22.46
C GLY A 832 21.05 -36.14 21.00
N LEU A 833 20.86 -37.30 20.37
CA LEU A 833 20.31 -37.39 19.02
C LEU A 833 18.85 -36.92 18.95
N GLN A 834 18.00 -37.38 19.88
CA GLN A 834 16.59 -36.99 19.95
C GLN A 834 16.44 -35.47 20.14
N LEU A 835 17.25 -34.87 21.03
CA LEU A 835 17.26 -33.43 21.24
C LEU A 835 17.69 -32.69 19.95
N SER A 836 18.72 -33.19 19.27
CA SER A 836 19.18 -32.65 17.98
C SER A 836 18.08 -32.72 16.93
N ALA A 837 17.34 -33.84 16.85
CA ALA A 837 16.21 -34.01 15.95
C ALA A 837 15.09 -33.01 16.26
N CYS A 838 14.74 -32.84 17.54
CA CYS A 838 13.75 -31.86 17.98
C CYS A 838 14.16 -30.42 17.61
N MET A 839 15.43 -30.06 17.79
CA MET A 839 15.95 -28.74 17.37
C MET A 839 15.94 -28.56 15.85
N CYS A 840 16.34 -29.58 15.07
CA CYS A 840 16.23 -29.56 13.61
C CYS A 840 14.78 -29.38 13.16
N LEU A 841 13.83 -30.06 13.78
CA LEU A 841 12.41 -29.92 13.52
C LEU A 841 11.94 -28.49 13.83
N LEU A 842 12.17 -28.00 15.04
CA LEU A 842 11.70 -26.69 15.47
C LEU A 842 12.34 -25.56 14.65
N ASN A 843 13.68 -25.56 14.51
CA ASN A 843 14.41 -24.48 13.83
C ASN A 843 14.29 -24.54 12.30
N GLY A 844 14.01 -25.71 11.73
CA GLY A 844 13.83 -25.90 10.29
C GLY A 844 12.45 -25.45 9.78
N TYR A 845 11.40 -25.61 10.61
CA TYR A 845 10.04 -25.20 10.26
C TYR A 845 9.65 -23.84 10.85
N VAL A 846 10.21 -23.45 12.00
CA VAL A 846 10.00 -22.15 12.65
C VAL A 846 11.35 -21.44 12.77
N THR A 847 11.69 -20.65 11.76
CA THR A 847 12.98 -19.95 11.70
C THR A 847 13.15 -19.00 12.89
N GLY A 848 14.31 -19.04 13.55
CA GLY A 848 14.62 -18.16 14.68
C GLY A 848 14.09 -18.63 16.03
N SER A 849 13.39 -19.76 16.07
CA SER A 849 13.04 -20.46 17.31
C SER A 849 14.28 -20.91 18.08
N PHE A 850 14.10 -21.16 19.37
CA PHE A 850 15.14 -21.64 20.29
C PHE A 850 14.49 -22.41 21.44
N LEU A 851 15.32 -23.15 22.16
CA LEU A 851 14.96 -23.81 23.42
C LEU A 851 15.75 -23.20 24.57
N LEU A 852 15.21 -23.23 25.78
CA LEU A 852 15.96 -22.82 26.97
C LEU A 852 16.94 -23.93 27.39
N ALA A 853 18.16 -23.55 27.75
CA ALA A 853 19.22 -24.50 28.10
C ALA A 853 18.80 -25.42 29.26
N ARG A 854 18.08 -24.91 30.28
CA ARG A 854 17.54 -25.73 31.37
C ARG A 854 16.64 -26.87 30.87
N ARG A 855 15.89 -26.65 29.78
CA ARG A 855 14.95 -27.64 29.24
C ARG A 855 15.65 -28.71 28.45
N CYS A 856 16.62 -28.29 27.64
CA CYS A 856 17.54 -29.22 26.99
C CYS A 856 18.25 -30.09 28.04
N ASN A 857 18.76 -29.49 29.12
CA ASN A 857 19.41 -30.22 30.20
C ASN A 857 18.44 -31.18 30.92
N ALA A 858 17.21 -30.75 31.22
CA ALA A 858 16.19 -31.61 31.83
C ALA A 858 15.85 -32.81 30.94
N PHE A 859 15.74 -32.61 29.63
CA PHE A 859 15.48 -33.68 28.66
C PHE A 859 16.65 -34.66 28.52
N LEU A 860 17.89 -34.19 28.67
CA LEU A 860 19.09 -35.02 28.59
C LEU A 860 19.29 -35.89 29.83
N GLN A 861 18.63 -35.60 30.95
CA GLN A 861 18.76 -36.38 32.18
C GLN A 861 18.41 -37.86 31.95
N THR A 862 19.19 -38.75 32.57
CA THR A 862 18.96 -40.20 32.53
C THR A 862 18.98 -40.77 33.95
N GLU A 863 18.40 -41.94 34.16
CA GLU A 863 18.43 -42.65 35.45
C GLU A 863 19.87 -42.95 35.96
N ILE A 864 20.88 -42.82 35.09
CA ILE A 864 22.27 -43.23 35.30
C ILE A 864 23.22 -42.02 35.50
N GLY A 865 22.74 -40.78 35.39
CA GLY A 865 23.53 -39.57 35.71
C GLY A 865 23.06 -38.27 35.06
N GLU A 866 23.58 -37.15 35.56
CA GLU A 866 23.29 -35.79 35.09
C GLU A 866 24.04 -35.47 33.79
N LEU A 867 23.36 -35.60 32.65
CA LEU A 867 23.86 -35.18 31.33
C LEU A 867 23.40 -33.74 31.03
N THR A 868 24.32 -32.90 30.57
CA THR A 868 24.05 -31.53 30.15
C THR A 868 24.28 -31.36 28.65
N ILE A 869 23.87 -30.23 28.07
CA ILE A 869 24.17 -29.85 26.69
C ILE A 869 25.68 -29.88 26.40
N GLY A 870 26.50 -29.57 27.41
CA GLY A 870 27.97 -29.61 27.29
C GLY A 870 28.53 -31.02 27.06
N ASP A 871 27.78 -32.06 27.44
CA ASP A 871 28.19 -33.46 27.35
C ASP A 871 27.80 -34.11 26.02
N ILE A 872 27.05 -33.40 25.16
CA ILE A 872 26.81 -33.82 23.78
C ILE A 872 28.16 -33.83 23.05
N LYS A 873 28.59 -35.00 22.59
CA LYS A 873 29.87 -35.18 21.90
C LYS A 873 29.83 -34.68 20.47
N GLU A 874 31.01 -34.39 19.96
CA GLU A 874 31.20 -34.13 18.54
C GLU A 874 30.87 -35.37 17.69
N PRO A 875 30.31 -35.17 16.49
CA PRO A 875 30.19 -33.89 15.76
C PRO A 875 28.84 -33.16 15.89
N LEU A 876 27.91 -33.63 16.74
CA LEU A 876 26.59 -32.97 16.88
C LEU A 876 26.67 -31.62 17.58
N ARG A 877 27.58 -31.50 18.55
CA ARG A 877 27.73 -30.28 19.34
C ARG A 877 28.24 -29.09 18.53
N HIS A 878 29.03 -29.31 17.48
CA HIS A 878 29.40 -28.26 16.51
C HIS A 878 28.17 -27.65 15.79
N LEU A 879 27.13 -28.44 15.52
CA LEU A 879 25.92 -28.00 14.83
C LEU A 879 24.96 -27.18 15.70
N MET A 880 25.28 -26.99 16.99
CA MET A 880 24.47 -26.26 17.97
C MET A 880 25.20 -25.02 18.49
N VAL A 881 24.41 -24.01 18.87
CA VAL A 881 24.91 -22.80 19.51
C VAL A 881 24.10 -22.46 20.76
N SER A 882 24.81 -22.16 21.84
CA SER A 882 24.24 -21.64 23.11
C SER A 882 24.55 -20.16 23.24
N PHE A 883 23.57 -19.37 23.63
CA PHE A 883 23.69 -17.91 23.72
C PHE A 883 22.75 -17.32 24.77
N GLU A 884 23.12 -16.16 25.31
CA GLU A 884 22.26 -15.37 26.18
C GLU A 884 21.44 -14.37 25.34
N PRO A 885 20.18 -14.11 25.69
CA PRO A 885 19.39 -13.09 25.02
C PRO A 885 19.89 -11.66 25.29
N LEU A 886 19.54 -10.73 24.39
CA LEU A 886 19.67 -9.29 24.62
C LEU A 886 18.81 -8.86 25.81
N GLY A 887 19.29 -7.90 26.60
CA GLY A 887 18.66 -7.51 27.89
C GLY A 887 18.90 -8.49 29.05
N GLY A 888 19.61 -9.60 28.81
CA GLY A 888 19.87 -10.63 29.82
C GLY A 888 18.71 -11.62 29.98
N GLY A 889 18.94 -12.66 30.78
CA GLY A 889 17.97 -13.73 30.99
C GLY A 889 18.57 -15.11 30.84
N GLU A 890 17.71 -16.10 30.65
CA GLU A 890 18.12 -17.48 30.63
C GLU A 890 18.79 -17.90 29.31
N GLU A 891 19.84 -18.72 29.40
CA GLU A 891 20.60 -19.22 28.24
C GLU A 891 19.68 -20.01 27.28
N ARG A 892 19.85 -19.74 25.98
CA ARG A 892 19.07 -20.29 24.87
C ARG A 892 19.95 -21.15 23.98
N VAL A 893 19.39 -22.20 23.39
CA VAL A 893 20.08 -23.14 22.50
C VAL A 893 19.28 -23.34 21.22
N ARG A 894 19.97 -23.36 20.09
CA ARG A 894 19.40 -23.63 18.76
C ARG A 894 20.43 -24.27 17.82
N MET A 895 19.97 -24.77 16.68
CA MET A 895 20.83 -25.16 15.57
C MET A 895 21.60 -23.93 15.04
N ALA A 896 22.88 -24.13 14.73
CA ALA A 896 23.81 -23.08 14.30
C ALA A 896 23.29 -22.29 13.09
N HIS A 897 22.52 -22.93 12.20
CA HIS A 897 21.91 -22.27 11.04
C HIS A 897 20.62 -22.97 10.59
N PRO A 898 19.61 -22.23 10.06
CA PRO A 898 18.37 -22.83 9.55
C PRO A 898 18.59 -23.90 8.45
N MET A 899 19.58 -23.72 7.58
CA MET A 899 19.91 -24.73 6.55
C MET A 899 20.45 -26.03 7.14
N ILE A 900 21.15 -25.97 8.29
CA ILE A 900 21.59 -27.16 9.01
C ILE A 900 20.37 -27.90 9.58
N ALA A 901 19.43 -27.17 10.18
CA ALA A 901 18.20 -27.74 10.71
C ALA A 901 17.37 -28.43 9.60
N GLU A 902 17.18 -27.76 8.46
CA GLU A 902 16.45 -28.31 7.31
C GLU A 902 17.15 -29.54 6.72
N GLN A 903 18.48 -29.47 6.52
CA GLN A 903 19.23 -30.59 5.98
C GLN A 903 19.28 -31.77 6.97
N GLY A 904 19.37 -31.51 8.27
CA GLY A 904 19.27 -32.51 9.31
C GLY A 904 17.95 -33.28 9.23
N ASN A 905 16.82 -32.58 9.12
CA ASN A 905 15.51 -33.22 8.93
C ASN A 905 15.51 -34.13 7.69
N ARG A 906 16.01 -33.64 6.54
CA ARG A 906 16.07 -34.44 5.30
C ARG A 906 16.92 -35.71 5.45
N MET A 907 18.08 -35.60 6.08
CA MET A 907 19.01 -36.73 6.25
C MET A 907 18.47 -37.80 7.20
N MET A 908 17.74 -37.39 8.24
CA MET A 908 17.10 -38.34 9.15
C MET A 908 15.84 -38.98 8.53
N SER A 909 15.09 -38.21 7.72
CA SER A 909 13.91 -38.71 6.98
C SER A 909 14.21 -39.64 5.82
N SER A 910 15.41 -39.63 5.22
CA SER A 910 15.75 -40.52 4.10
C SER A 910 15.79 -42.01 4.48
N ARG A 911 15.60 -42.34 5.76
CA ARG A 911 15.56 -43.71 6.30
C ARG A 911 14.14 -44.25 6.54
N ASP A 912 13.14 -43.38 6.67
CA ASP A 912 11.74 -43.77 6.87
C ASP A 912 10.82 -42.67 6.32
N ALA A 913 10.00 -43.02 5.32
CA ALA A 913 9.15 -42.13 4.51
C ALA A 913 8.11 -41.33 5.33
N GLY A 914 8.59 -40.34 6.10
CA GLY A 914 7.81 -39.49 7.00
C GLY A 914 7.70 -40.00 8.45
N GLY A 915 8.19 -41.21 8.77
CA GLY A 915 8.13 -41.75 10.14
C GLY A 915 9.00 -40.99 11.14
N HIS A 916 10.22 -40.61 10.75
CA HIS A 916 11.12 -39.84 11.62
C HIS A 916 10.54 -38.48 12.06
N ILE A 917 9.87 -37.75 11.15
CA ILE A 917 9.28 -36.44 11.45
C ILE A 917 8.15 -36.61 12.48
N TYR A 918 7.31 -37.63 12.29
CA TYR A 918 6.27 -38.00 13.24
C TYR A 918 6.83 -38.34 14.62
N ASP A 919 7.80 -39.26 14.69
CA ASP A 919 8.40 -39.69 15.97
C ASP A 919 9.08 -38.51 16.70
N THR A 920 9.76 -37.64 15.95
CA THR A 920 10.40 -36.44 16.50
C THR A 920 9.38 -35.43 17.01
N ALA A 921 8.28 -35.21 16.29
CA ALA A 921 7.22 -34.31 16.72
C ALA A 921 6.57 -34.80 18.02
N ARG A 922 6.37 -36.12 18.13
CA ARG A 922 5.90 -36.78 19.35
C ARG A 922 6.82 -36.51 20.53
N VAL A 923 8.11 -36.83 20.39
CA VAL A 923 9.10 -36.58 21.45
C VAL A 923 9.16 -35.10 21.85
N LEU A 924 9.10 -34.18 20.87
CA LEU A 924 9.06 -32.74 21.13
C LEU A 924 7.85 -32.37 22.01
N LEU A 925 6.64 -32.83 21.65
CA LEU A 925 5.41 -32.48 22.36
C LEU A 925 5.27 -33.22 23.71
N SER A 926 5.53 -34.52 23.73
CA SER A 926 5.30 -35.37 24.89
C SER A 926 6.46 -35.44 25.87
N GLU A 927 7.66 -34.98 25.54
CA GLU A 927 8.79 -35.08 26.49
C GLU A 927 9.47 -33.72 26.69
N LEU A 928 9.59 -32.91 25.65
CA LEU A 928 10.24 -31.60 25.76
C LEU A 928 9.29 -30.48 26.25
N CYS A 929 7.97 -30.65 26.10
CA CYS A 929 6.97 -29.63 26.43
C CYS A 929 6.14 -29.88 27.72
N GLN A 930 6.42 -30.92 28.52
CA GLN A 930 5.52 -31.36 29.62
C GLN A 930 5.51 -30.48 30.90
N GLU A 931 6.48 -29.61 31.12
CA GLU A 931 6.58 -28.78 32.34
C GLU A 931 6.78 -27.30 31.96
N ASP A 932 6.57 -26.33 32.87
CA ASP A 932 7.12 -24.95 32.84
C ASP A 932 7.05 -24.14 31.52
N ILE A 933 5.98 -24.36 30.73
CA ILE A 933 5.88 -23.89 29.34
C ILE A 933 5.99 -22.35 29.28
N THR A 934 7.03 -21.87 28.60
CA THR A 934 7.25 -20.42 28.42
C THR A 934 6.46 -19.90 27.23
N GLN A 935 6.04 -18.63 27.29
CA GLN A 935 5.29 -17.99 26.19
C GLN A 935 6.00 -18.11 24.81
N PRO A 936 7.33 -17.95 24.69
CA PRO A 936 8.02 -18.12 23.41
C PRO A 936 7.87 -19.54 22.84
N LEU A 937 8.01 -20.58 23.67
CA LEU A 937 7.85 -21.96 23.21
C LEU A 937 6.40 -22.25 22.78
N THR A 938 5.41 -21.75 23.52
CA THR A 938 4.00 -21.80 23.13
C THR A 938 3.79 -21.18 21.75
N GLY A 939 4.38 -20.01 21.51
CA GLY A 939 4.34 -19.34 20.20
C GLY A 939 4.99 -20.18 19.09
N PHE A 940 6.16 -20.76 19.34
CA PHE A 940 6.85 -21.59 18.35
C PHE A 940 6.06 -22.86 18.00
N ILE A 941 5.49 -23.56 18.99
CA ILE A 941 4.70 -24.77 18.74
C ILE A 941 3.38 -24.44 18.04
N LYS A 942 2.74 -23.31 18.39
CA LYS A 942 1.58 -22.81 17.66
C LYS A 942 1.93 -22.57 16.18
N ASP A 943 3.01 -21.85 15.90
CA ASP A 943 3.46 -21.58 14.53
C ASP A 943 3.80 -22.89 13.79
N LEU A 944 4.51 -23.80 14.45
CA LEU A 944 4.93 -25.10 13.90
C LEU A 944 3.74 -25.92 13.37
N LEU A 945 2.61 -25.92 14.08
CA LEU A 945 1.45 -26.76 13.77
C LEU A 945 0.32 -26.05 13.02
N THR A 946 0.31 -24.71 12.99
CA THR A 946 -0.84 -23.94 12.46
C THR A 946 -0.49 -22.89 11.42
N LYS A 947 0.76 -22.43 11.34
CA LYS A 947 1.19 -21.42 10.35
C LYS A 947 1.29 -22.06 8.97
N ARG A 948 0.59 -21.47 8.00
CA ARG A 948 0.46 -21.98 6.63
C ARG A 948 1.36 -21.19 5.69
N ASP A 949 2.13 -21.88 4.86
CA ASP A 949 2.98 -21.25 3.86
C ASP A 949 2.13 -20.54 2.78
N LYS A 950 2.49 -19.29 2.45
CA LYS A 950 2.02 -18.64 1.22
C LYS A 950 2.76 -19.33 0.07
N HIS A 951 2.05 -19.96 -0.87
CA HIS A 951 2.69 -20.71 -1.97
C HIS A 951 3.65 -19.85 -2.79
N THR A 952 4.79 -20.42 -3.16
CA THR A 952 5.88 -19.82 -3.95
C THR A 952 5.65 -19.85 -5.46
N ASN A 953 4.51 -20.37 -5.95
CA ASN A 953 4.24 -20.52 -7.38
C ASN A 953 2.89 -19.90 -7.73
N GLY A 954 2.85 -18.60 -8.05
CA GLY A 954 1.91 -17.86 -8.92
C GLY A 954 0.41 -18.23 -9.02
N GLN A 955 -0.16 -19.10 -8.18
CA GLN A 955 -1.51 -19.66 -8.31
C GLN A 955 -2.44 -19.32 -7.14
N GLY A 956 -2.04 -18.42 -6.24
CA GLY A 956 -2.94 -17.77 -5.27
C GLY A 956 -3.60 -18.63 -4.18
N LYS A 957 -3.56 -19.97 -4.22
CA LYS A 957 -4.19 -20.83 -3.20
C LYS A 957 -3.24 -21.14 -2.04
N LYS A 958 -3.57 -20.66 -0.84
CA LYS A 958 -2.88 -21.02 0.42
C LYS A 958 -3.02 -22.52 0.69
N ALA A 959 -1.97 -23.15 1.22
CA ALA A 959 -2.04 -24.53 1.70
C ALA A 959 -3.14 -24.69 2.78
N HIS A 960 -3.74 -25.88 2.90
CA HIS A 960 -4.79 -26.14 3.89
C HIS A 960 -4.26 -26.27 5.33
N PHE A 961 -3.04 -26.76 5.50
CA PHE A 961 -2.40 -27.02 6.80
C PHE A 961 -0.96 -26.50 6.83
N SER A 962 -0.36 -26.41 8.02
CA SER A 962 1.07 -26.08 8.17
C SER A 962 1.96 -27.08 7.46
N LYS A 963 3.15 -26.65 7.03
CA LYS A 963 4.12 -27.50 6.33
C LYS A 963 4.44 -28.80 7.10
N LEU A 964 4.62 -28.72 8.43
CA LEU A 964 4.89 -29.91 9.25
C LEU A 964 3.78 -30.96 9.15
N ILE A 965 2.51 -30.54 9.32
CA ILE A 965 1.37 -31.45 9.22
C ILE A 965 1.30 -32.11 7.84
N LEU A 966 1.66 -31.40 6.77
CA LEU A 966 1.69 -31.95 5.42
C LEU A 966 2.82 -32.98 5.25
N ASP A 967 3.99 -32.75 5.85
CA ASP A 967 5.16 -33.62 5.77
C ASP A 967 5.04 -34.89 6.64
N ILE A 968 4.09 -34.92 7.60
CA ILE A 968 3.73 -36.13 8.37
C ILE A 968 2.80 -37.05 7.55
N ARG A 969 2.99 -38.38 7.66
CA ARG A 969 2.13 -39.40 7.03
C ARG A 969 0.68 -39.23 7.45
N ASN A 970 -0.26 -39.31 6.50
CA ASN A 970 -1.68 -38.98 6.73
C ASN A 970 -2.31 -39.68 7.97
N ARG A 971 -2.04 -40.98 8.15
CA ARG A 971 -2.56 -41.77 9.29
C ARG A 971 -2.06 -41.32 10.67
N ASP A 972 -0.93 -40.63 10.72
CA ASP A 972 -0.23 -40.27 11.96
C ASP A 972 -0.46 -38.80 12.36
N ARG A 973 -1.05 -37.98 11.47
CA ARG A 973 -1.27 -36.54 11.67
C ARG A 973 -2.21 -36.22 12.85
N CYS A 974 -3.26 -37.02 13.04
CA CYS A 974 -4.21 -36.80 14.13
C CYS A 974 -3.53 -36.97 15.49
N VAL A 975 -2.66 -37.97 15.62
CA VAL A 975 -1.98 -38.29 16.89
C VAL A 975 -1.11 -37.14 17.35
N VAL A 976 -0.36 -36.52 16.44
CA VAL A 976 0.49 -35.35 16.77
C VAL A 976 -0.35 -34.16 17.24
N LEU A 977 -1.51 -33.93 16.64
CA LEU A 977 -2.42 -32.86 17.08
C LEU A 977 -3.09 -33.18 18.41
N GLU A 978 -3.45 -34.44 18.67
CA GLU A 978 -3.98 -34.88 19.97
C GLU A 978 -2.95 -34.65 21.09
N GLU A 979 -1.68 -34.99 20.85
CA GLU A 979 -0.62 -34.67 21.81
C GLU A 979 -0.39 -33.18 22.01
N ALA A 980 -0.51 -32.38 20.95
CA ALA A 980 -0.40 -30.94 21.06
C ALA A 980 -1.54 -30.36 21.92
N ILE A 981 -2.75 -30.93 21.83
CA ILE A 981 -3.90 -30.55 22.67
C ILE A 981 -3.63 -30.91 24.12
N ASP A 982 -3.10 -32.12 24.39
CA ASP A 982 -2.76 -32.55 25.76
C ASP A 982 -1.64 -31.68 26.36
N ALA A 983 -0.62 -31.33 25.56
CA ALA A 983 0.51 -30.51 26.00
C ALA A 983 0.16 -29.02 26.13
N PHE A 984 -0.81 -28.51 25.36
CA PHE A 984 -1.18 -27.09 25.31
C PHE A 984 -2.71 -26.89 25.29
N PRO A 985 -3.41 -27.25 26.38
CA PRO A 985 -4.88 -27.21 26.44
C PRO A 985 -5.47 -25.79 26.27
N GLN A 986 -4.65 -24.76 26.47
CA GLN A 986 -5.02 -23.34 26.34
C GLN A 986 -5.09 -22.84 24.88
N ILE A 987 -4.67 -23.63 23.88
CA ILE A 987 -4.59 -23.18 22.48
C ILE A 987 -5.76 -23.73 21.66
N ALA A 988 -6.79 -22.90 21.41
CA ALA A 988 -7.98 -23.28 20.64
C ALA A 988 -7.69 -23.73 19.19
N TYR A 989 -6.56 -23.29 18.61
CA TYR A 989 -6.19 -23.62 17.24
C TYR A 989 -5.79 -25.10 17.03
N PHE A 990 -5.34 -25.82 18.06
CA PHE A 990 -5.00 -27.24 17.94
C PHE A 990 -6.24 -28.14 17.77
N PRO A 991 -7.26 -28.09 18.65
CA PRO A 991 -8.49 -28.85 18.42
C PRO A 991 -9.23 -28.37 17.16
N GLN A 992 -9.16 -27.08 16.82
CA GLN A 992 -9.67 -26.58 15.53
C GLN A 992 -8.97 -27.23 14.33
N THR A 993 -7.63 -27.29 14.33
CA THR A 993 -6.85 -27.89 13.24
C THR A 993 -7.12 -29.38 13.12
N LEU A 994 -7.25 -30.08 14.26
CA LEU A 994 -7.62 -31.51 14.30
C LEU A 994 -9.02 -31.75 13.72
N SER A 995 -9.99 -30.90 14.07
CA SER A 995 -11.34 -30.93 13.49
C SER A 995 -11.30 -30.80 11.96
N ARG A 996 -10.57 -29.80 11.45
CA ARG A 996 -10.43 -29.57 10.00
C ARG A 996 -9.70 -30.73 9.30
N LEU A 997 -8.70 -31.34 9.94
CA LEU A 997 -8.00 -32.51 9.42
C LEU A 997 -8.93 -33.72 9.29
N LEU A 998 -9.72 -34.01 10.33
CA LEU A 998 -10.71 -35.09 10.34
C LEU A 998 -11.80 -34.88 9.28
N LEU A 999 -12.15 -33.61 9.03
CA LEU A 999 -13.09 -33.23 7.99
C LEU A 999 -12.54 -33.52 6.58
N PHE A 1000 -11.39 -32.95 6.22
CA PHE A 1000 -10.88 -32.97 4.85
C PHE A 1000 -10.21 -34.30 4.46
N ASN A 1001 -9.50 -34.95 5.39
CA ASN A 1001 -8.69 -36.14 5.05
C ASN A 1001 -9.39 -37.46 5.41
N ASN A 1002 -10.19 -37.47 6.48
CA ASN A 1002 -10.74 -38.72 7.04
C ASN A 1002 -12.27 -38.82 6.91
N HIS A 1003 -12.95 -37.73 6.55
CA HIS A 1003 -14.41 -37.65 6.44
C HIS A 1003 -15.12 -38.13 7.73
N ASN A 1004 -14.45 -37.96 8.88
CA ASN A 1004 -14.94 -38.40 10.19
C ASN A 1004 -15.68 -37.24 10.86
N TYR A 1005 -16.94 -37.04 10.45
CA TYR A 1005 -17.75 -35.89 10.88
C TYR A 1005 -18.01 -35.87 12.39
N LEU A 1006 -18.20 -37.04 13.02
CA LEU A 1006 -18.48 -37.13 14.46
C LEU A 1006 -17.29 -36.65 15.31
N ASN A 1007 -16.08 -37.11 14.99
CA ASN A 1007 -14.89 -36.64 15.71
C ASN A 1007 -14.53 -35.21 15.33
N ALA A 1008 -14.76 -34.79 14.07
CA ALA A 1008 -14.57 -33.41 13.67
C ALA A 1008 -15.50 -32.46 14.44
N GLU A 1009 -16.77 -32.85 14.64
CA GLU A 1009 -17.74 -32.10 15.44
C GLU A 1009 -17.32 -32.03 16.90
N LYS A 1010 -16.90 -33.17 17.49
CA LYS A 1010 -16.39 -33.22 18.86
C LYS A 1010 -15.28 -32.18 19.05
N TRP A 1011 -14.24 -32.22 18.23
CA TRP A 1011 -13.09 -31.32 18.38
C TRP A 1011 -13.41 -29.86 18.07
N ALA A 1012 -14.35 -29.57 17.16
CA ALA A 1012 -14.83 -28.21 16.94
C ALA A 1012 -15.54 -27.65 18.18
N LYS A 1013 -16.32 -28.47 18.88
CA LYS A 1013 -16.99 -28.09 20.13
C LYS A 1013 -16.01 -27.93 21.30
N GLU A 1014 -14.96 -28.73 21.36
CA GLU A 1014 -13.89 -28.58 22.37
C GLU A 1014 -13.06 -27.30 22.15
N ALA A 1015 -12.93 -26.81 20.91
CA ALA A 1015 -12.18 -25.60 20.60
C ALA A 1015 -12.88 -24.30 21.06
N GLN A 1016 -14.21 -24.24 20.97
CA GLN A 1016 -15.00 -23.04 21.28
C GLN A 1016 -14.85 -22.51 22.72
N PRO A 1017 -14.92 -23.32 23.79
CA PRO A 1017 -14.79 -22.81 25.16
C PRO A 1017 -13.39 -22.31 25.49
N ILE A 1018 -12.37 -22.72 24.72
CA ILE A 1018 -10.98 -22.28 24.91
C ILE A 1018 -10.81 -20.82 24.46
N ASP A 1019 -11.49 -20.42 23.38
CA ASP A 1019 -11.49 -19.03 22.87
C ASP A 1019 -12.90 -18.61 22.41
N PRO A 1020 -13.81 -18.29 23.37
CA PRO A 1020 -15.24 -18.16 23.10
C PRO A 1020 -15.63 -16.91 22.32
N GLN A 1021 -14.75 -15.92 22.23
CA GLN A 1021 -15.00 -14.68 21.49
C GLN A 1021 -14.49 -14.75 20.04
N ASN A 1022 -13.80 -15.83 19.66
CA ASN A 1022 -13.10 -15.90 18.39
C ASN A 1022 -13.98 -16.44 17.26
N SER A 1023 -14.36 -15.57 16.34
CA SER A 1023 -15.23 -15.92 15.21
C SER A 1023 -14.58 -16.99 14.30
N PHE A 1024 -13.26 -16.98 14.13
CA PHE A 1024 -12.58 -17.99 13.31
C PHE A 1024 -12.61 -19.38 13.92
N ILE A 1025 -12.59 -19.50 15.26
CA ILE A 1025 -12.77 -20.79 15.94
C ILE A 1025 -14.20 -21.30 15.72
N ALA A 1026 -15.19 -20.42 15.81
CA ALA A 1026 -16.60 -20.77 15.60
C ALA A 1026 -16.92 -21.25 14.17
N ASP A 1027 -16.29 -20.68 13.13
CA ASP A 1027 -16.44 -21.08 11.70
C ASP A 1027 -16.27 -22.59 11.48
N THR A 1028 -15.35 -23.21 12.24
CA THR A 1028 -15.00 -24.62 12.03
C THR A 1028 -16.18 -25.55 12.29
N LEU A 1029 -17.03 -25.26 13.27
CA LEU A 1029 -18.22 -26.08 13.57
C LEU A 1029 -19.25 -25.99 12.43
N GLY A 1030 -19.46 -24.79 11.87
CA GLY A 1030 -20.34 -24.59 10.72
C GLY A 1030 -19.88 -25.37 9.50
N ARG A 1031 -18.57 -25.36 9.21
CA ARG A 1031 -17.97 -26.14 8.11
C ARG A 1031 -18.14 -27.65 8.29
N VAL A 1032 -17.98 -28.17 9.51
CA VAL A 1032 -18.20 -29.59 9.80
C VAL A 1032 -19.63 -29.99 9.47
N TYR A 1033 -20.62 -29.25 9.97
CA TYR A 1033 -22.03 -29.56 9.70
C TYR A 1033 -22.39 -29.41 8.22
N MET A 1034 -21.85 -28.40 7.52
CA MET A 1034 -22.09 -28.22 6.09
C MET A 1034 -21.56 -29.40 5.26
N HIS A 1035 -20.31 -29.82 5.48
CA HIS A 1035 -19.74 -30.96 4.76
C HIS A 1035 -20.45 -32.28 5.12
N HIS A 1036 -20.84 -32.44 6.39
CA HIS A 1036 -21.65 -33.59 6.83
C HIS A 1036 -23.01 -33.62 6.13
N LEU A 1037 -23.68 -32.46 6.00
CA LEU A 1037 -24.93 -32.31 5.27
C LEU A 1037 -24.78 -32.73 3.81
N ILE A 1038 -23.74 -32.24 3.12
CA ILE A 1038 -23.46 -32.61 1.72
C ILE A 1038 -23.26 -34.13 1.57
N SER A 1039 -22.56 -34.77 2.52
CA SER A 1039 -22.38 -36.22 2.52
C SER A 1039 -23.70 -36.97 2.66
N LYS A 1040 -24.51 -36.60 3.68
CA LYS A 1040 -25.78 -37.27 3.96
C LYS A 1040 -26.82 -37.06 2.87
N LEU A 1041 -26.84 -35.90 2.21
CA LEU A 1041 -27.71 -35.66 1.06
C LEU A 1041 -27.36 -36.57 -0.14
N LYS A 1042 -26.10 -36.99 -0.29
CA LYS A 1042 -25.72 -38.00 -1.30
C LYS A 1042 -26.27 -39.39 -0.95
N GLU A 1043 -26.29 -39.74 0.34
CA GLU A 1043 -26.80 -41.02 0.86
C GLU A 1043 -28.33 -41.13 0.81
N LEU A 1044 -29.04 -40.01 0.85
CA LEU A 1044 -30.51 -39.95 0.88
C LEU A 1044 -31.18 -40.71 -0.26
N ARG A 1045 -30.54 -40.78 -1.44
CA ARG A 1045 -31.07 -41.52 -2.60
C ARG A 1045 -31.15 -43.02 -2.36
N SER A 1046 -30.32 -43.55 -1.47
CA SER A 1046 -30.20 -44.99 -1.18
C SER A 1046 -30.79 -45.37 0.16
N ASN A 1047 -30.98 -44.41 1.08
CA ASN A 1047 -31.57 -44.63 2.39
C ASN A 1047 -32.48 -43.45 2.80
N PRO A 1048 -33.79 -43.52 2.54
CA PRO A 1048 -34.75 -42.48 2.93
C PRO A 1048 -34.87 -42.23 4.44
N ASP A 1049 -34.55 -43.22 5.26
CA ASP A 1049 -34.74 -43.16 6.72
C ASP A 1049 -33.80 -42.15 7.41
N ILE A 1050 -32.77 -41.65 6.71
CA ILE A 1050 -31.84 -40.64 7.23
C ILE A 1050 -32.36 -39.20 7.08
N LEU A 1051 -33.55 -39.00 6.49
CA LEU A 1051 -34.13 -37.67 6.30
C LEU A 1051 -34.25 -36.85 7.60
N PRO A 1052 -34.68 -37.41 8.75
CA PRO A 1052 -34.69 -36.68 10.02
C PRO A 1052 -33.28 -36.23 10.44
N GLU A 1053 -32.27 -37.07 10.23
CA GLU A 1053 -30.86 -36.76 10.52
C GLU A 1053 -30.37 -35.57 9.68
N ILE A 1054 -30.70 -35.56 8.38
CA ILE A 1054 -30.34 -34.46 7.45
C ILE A 1054 -30.94 -33.13 7.91
N LEU A 1055 -32.21 -33.11 8.33
CA LEU A 1055 -32.87 -31.89 8.80
C LEU A 1055 -32.22 -31.35 10.09
N VAL A 1056 -31.82 -32.24 10.99
CA VAL A 1056 -31.09 -31.87 12.21
C VAL A 1056 -29.71 -31.30 11.88
N ILE A 1057 -28.95 -31.94 10.99
CA ILE A 1057 -27.63 -31.46 10.57
C ILE A 1057 -27.73 -30.09 9.89
N ALA A 1058 -28.73 -29.89 9.03
CA ALA A 1058 -28.97 -28.61 8.37
C ALA A 1058 -29.28 -27.48 9.38
N LYS A 1059 -30.15 -27.76 10.37
CA LYS A 1059 -30.44 -26.81 11.45
C LYS A 1059 -29.20 -26.46 12.27
N ASN A 1060 -28.38 -27.46 12.58
CA ASN A 1060 -27.12 -27.26 13.31
C ASN A 1060 -26.11 -26.42 12.50
N ALA A 1061 -26.04 -26.63 11.17
CA ALA A 1061 -25.18 -25.84 10.29
C ALA A 1061 -25.57 -24.36 10.29
N PHE A 1062 -26.86 -24.05 10.13
CA PHE A 1062 -27.36 -22.68 10.20
C PHE A 1062 -27.07 -22.04 11.55
N THR A 1063 -27.35 -22.75 12.65
CA THR A 1063 -27.11 -22.26 14.01
C THR A 1063 -25.62 -21.96 14.26
N ALA A 1064 -24.73 -22.83 13.76
CA ALA A 1064 -23.28 -22.65 13.93
C ALA A 1064 -22.77 -21.42 13.16
N PHE A 1065 -23.22 -21.21 11.93
CA PHE A 1065 -22.85 -20.03 11.13
C PHE A 1065 -23.49 -18.73 11.65
N GLU A 1066 -24.69 -18.78 12.23
CA GLU A 1066 -25.28 -17.64 12.95
C GLU A 1066 -24.48 -17.28 14.21
N ASN A 1067 -24.01 -18.27 14.95
CA ASN A 1067 -23.15 -18.03 16.11
C ASN A 1067 -21.82 -17.38 15.69
N GLU A 1068 -21.19 -17.87 14.63
CA GLU A 1068 -20.01 -17.26 14.04
C GLU A 1068 -20.25 -15.80 13.62
N GLU A 1069 -21.37 -15.54 12.94
CA GLU A 1069 -21.80 -14.20 12.52
C GLU A 1069 -21.94 -13.25 13.72
N ASN A 1070 -22.59 -13.69 14.79
CA ASN A 1070 -22.76 -12.89 16.01
C ASN A 1070 -21.42 -12.61 16.70
N LEU A 1071 -20.50 -13.59 16.74
CA LEU A 1071 -19.17 -13.41 17.32
C LEU A 1071 -18.35 -12.42 16.50
N ALA A 1072 -18.37 -12.51 15.16
CA ALA A 1072 -17.70 -11.55 14.29
C ALA A 1072 -18.24 -10.13 14.51
N GLU A 1073 -19.55 -9.97 14.66
CA GLU A 1073 -20.17 -8.67 14.95
C GLU A 1073 -19.73 -8.11 16.34
N ASN A 1074 -19.55 -8.96 17.35
CA ASN A 1074 -19.13 -8.56 18.70
C ASN A 1074 -17.61 -8.31 18.84
N GLU A 1075 -16.77 -9.01 18.06
CA GLU A 1075 -15.33 -8.76 18.00
C GLU A 1075 -15.02 -7.32 17.58
N HIS A 1076 -15.81 -6.75 16.66
CA HIS A 1076 -15.66 -5.36 16.23
C HIS A 1076 -16.06 -4.33 17.29
N VAL A 1077 -17.03 -4.66 18.15
CA VAL A 1077 -17.48 -3.76 19.22
C VAL A 1077 -16.43 -3.67 20.33
N THR A 1078 -15.66 -4.73 20.55
CA THR A 1078 -14.66 -4.83 21.61
C THR A 1078 -13.21 -4.56 21.15
N ARG A 1079 -12.90 -4.79 19.87
CA ARG A 1079 -11.62 -4.48 19.22
C ARG A 1079 -11.81 -3.47 18.11
N ALA A 1080 -11.88 -2.18 18.49
CA ALA A 1080 -12.12 -1.05 17.60
C ALA A 1080 -11.09 -0.88 16.45
N ASP A 1081 -9.97 -1.63 16.48
CA ASP A 1081 -8.89 -1.58 15.49
C ASP A 1081 -8.84 -2.77 14.51
N SER A 1082 -9.77 -3.73 14.54
CA SER A 1082 -9.80 -4.81 13.52
C SER A 1082 -10.30 -4.27 12.17
N THR A 1083 -9.39 -4.11 11.21
CA THR A 1083 -9.70 -3.68 9.83
C THR A 1083 -10.33 -4.76 8.95
N CYS A 1084 -10.66 -5.94 9.50
CA CYS A 1084 -11.18 -7.08 8.74
C CYS A 1084 -12.47 -7.60 9.37
N PHE A 1085 -13.59 -7.48 8.65
CA PHE A 1085 -14.87 -8.08 9.04
C PHE A 1085 -14.96 -9.51 8.55
N ASN A 1086 -15.04 -10.47 9.48
CA ASN A 1086 -15.19 -11.88 9.13
C ASN A 1086 -16.60 -12.14 8.56
N ILE A 1087 -16.71 -12.25 7.23
CA ILE A 1087 -17.96 -12.55 6.52
C ILE A 1087 -18.19 -14.05 6.30
N LEU A 1088 -17.28 -14.92 6.75
CA LEU A 1088 -17.32 -16.35 6.42
C LEU A 1088 -18.58 -17.04 6.96
N GLY A 1089 -19.06 -16.65 8.14
CA GLY A 1089 -20.31 -17.17 8.69
C GLY A 1089 -21.52 -16.88 7.81
N LYS A 1090 -21.62 -15.64 7.29
CA LYS A 1090 -22.70 -15.27 6.37
C LYS A 1090 -22.59 -16.05 5.04
N SER A 1091 -21.38 -16.27 4.54
CA SER A 1091 -21.13 -17.10 3.36
C SER A 1091 -21.48 -18.58 3.58
N GLY A 1092 -21.07 -19.14 4.73
CA GLY A 1092 -21.35 -20.53 5.10
C GLY A 1092 -22.85 -20.79 5.25
N TYR A 1093 -23.59 -19.81 5.78
CA TYR A 1093 -25.05 -19.87 5.83
C TYR A 1093 -25.66 -20.01 4.42
N LEU A 1094 -25.23 -19.16 3.47
CA LEU A 1094 -25.71 -19.21 2.09
C LEU A 1094 -25.33 -20.52 1.39
N GLN A 1095 -24.16 -21.07 1.68
CA GLN A 1095 -23.71 -22.38 1.20
C GLN A 1095 -24.64 -23.52 1.63
N VAL A 1096 -25.04 -23.53 2.91
CA VAL A 1096 -25.99 -24.52 3.45
C VAL A 1096 -27.35 -24.38 2.77
N ALA A 1097 -27.86 -23.14 2.63
CA ALA A 1097 -29.13 -22.88 1.95
C ALA A 1097 -29.11 -23.34 0.49
N ASN A 1098 -28.05 -23.02 -0.26
CA ASN A 1098 -27.86 -23.49 -1.63
C ASN A 1098 -27.84 -25.02 -1.74
N THR A 1099 -27.18 -25.69 -0.79
CA THR A 1099 -27.09 -27.15 -0.75
C THR A 1099 -28.47 -27.79 -0.58
N LEU A 1100 -29.31 -27.24 0.31
CA LEU A 1100 -30.69 -27.69 0.50
C LEU A 1100 -31.55 -27.44 -0.74
N PHE A 1101 -31.40 -26.28 -1.39
CA PHE A 1101 -32.17 -25.92 -2.57
C PHE A 1101 -31.96 -26.91 -3.72
N HIS A 1102 -30.70 -27.21 -4.05
CA HIS A 1102 -30.39 -28.17 -5.11
C HIS A 1102 -30.87 -29.60 -4.80
N SER A 1103 -31.17 -29.88 -3.53
CA SER A 1103 -31.67 -31.18 -3.08
C SER A 1103 -33.19 -31.19 -2.82
N LYS A 1104 -33.88 -30.06 -3.06
CA LYS A 1104 -35.30 -29.85 -2.75
C LYS A 1104 -36.20 -30.94 -3.32
N ASP A 1105 -36.07 -31.27 -4.60
CA ASP A 1105 -36.92 -32.27 -5.26
C ASP A 1105 -36.76 -33.67 -4.64
N ILE A 1106 -35.57 -34.00 -4.15
CA ILE A 1106 -35.29 -35.29 -3.52
C ILE A 1106 -35.85 -35.29 -2.10
N LEU A 1107 -35.65 -34.20 -1.35
CA LEU A 1107 -36.18 -34.03 -0.01
C LEU A 1107 -37.71 -34.10 -0.01
N GLU A 1108 -38.38 -33.35 -0.90
CA GLU A 1108 -39.83 -33.30 -0.99
C GLU A 1108 -40.48 -34.64 -1.40
N LYS A 1109 -39.79 -35.45 -2.20
CA LYS A 1109 -40.25 -36.80 -2.58
C LYS A 1109 -40.16 -37.84 -1.46
N GLN A 1110 -39.31 -37.62 -0.46
CA GLN A 1110 -39.04 -38.58 0.62
C GLN A 1110 -39.70 -38.19 1.95
N LEU A 1111 -40.42 -37.06 1.99
CA LEU A 1111 -41.21 -36.63 3.16
C LEU A 1111 -42.46 -37.52 3.29
N ASN A 1112 -42.35 -38.56 4.12
CA ASN A 1112 -43.40 -39.58 4.27
C ASN A 1112 -44.30 -39.37 5.51
N ASP A 1113 -43.91 -38.48 6.43
CA ASP A 1113 -44.63 -38.20 7.68
C ASP A 1113 -44.89 -36.70 7.87
N THR A 1114 -46.07 -36.39 8.41
CA THR A 1114 -46.59 -35.06 8.78
C THR A 1114 -45.61 -34.27 9.65
N GLU A 1115 -44.92 -34.92 10.59
CA GLU A 1115 -43.95 -34.27 11.48
C GLU A 1115 -42.68 -33.84 10.73
N GLN A 1116 -42.17 -34.69 9.83
CA GLN A 1116 -40.99 -34.39 9.00
C GLN A 1116 -41.30 -33.27 8.01
N TYR A 1117 -42.50 -33.31 7.42
CA TYR A 1117 -42.99 -32.25 6.54
C TYR A 1117 -43.09 -30.92 7.28
N SER A 1118 -43.64 -30.93 8.50
CA SER A 1118 -43.71 -29.75 9.37
C SER A 1118 -42.32 -29.18 9.69
N ASN A 1119 -41.35 -30.04 10.03
CA ASN A 1119 -39.99 -29.64 10.36
C ASN A 1119 -39.23 -29.07 9.15
N TYR A 1120 -39.33 -29.71 7.99
CA TYR A 1120 -38.73 -29.21 6.74
C TYR A 1120 -39.37 -27.88 6.29
N THR A 1121 -40.70 -27.79 6.37
CA THR A 1121 -41.42 -26.54 6.03
C THR A 1121 -41.06 -25.42 7.00
N THR A 1122 -40.88 -25.73 8.29
CA THR A 1122 -40.47 -24.74 9.29
C THR A 1122 -39.04 -24.25 9.04
N LEU A 1123 -38.12 -25.16 8.70
CA LEU A 1123 -36.73 -24.82 8.37
C LEU A 1123 -36.62 -23.96 7.10
N THR A 1124 -37.43 -24.24 6.07
CA THR A 1124 -37.34 -23.59 4.76
C THR A 1124 -38.14 -22.29 4.66
N ARG A 1125 -39.19 -22.13 5.48
CA ARG A 1125 -40.07 -20.95 5.46
C ARG A 1125 -39.34 -19.63 5.75
N SER A 1126 -38.32 -19.64 6.60
CA SER A 1126 -37.54 -18.44 6.95
C SER A 1126 -36.35 -18.15 6.02
N LEU A 1127 -35.96 -19.10 5.17
CA LEU A 1127 -34.75 -18.98 4.34
C LEU A 1127 -34.79 -17.83 3.32
N PRO A 1128 -35.89 -17.52 2.63
CA PRO A 1128 -35.90 -16.43 1.64
C PRO A 1128 -35.49 -15.08 2.24
N GLU A 1129 -35.99 -14.72 3.42
CA GLU A 1129 -35.65 -13.46 4.10
C GLU A 1129 -34.22 -13.48 4.66
N GLU A 1130 -33.79 -14.60 5.24
CA GLU A 1130 -32.45 -14.75 5.81
C GLU A 1130 -31.34 -14.77 4.73
N ILE A 1131 -31.63 -15.33 3.55
CA ILE A 1131 -30.76 -15.31 2.38
C ILE A 1131 -30.68 -13.91 1.80
N LYS A 1132 -31.82 -13.23 1.63
CA LYS A 1132 -31.87 -11.84 1.18
C LYS A 1132 -31.00 -10.95 2.06
N LYS A 1133 -31.19 -11.02 3.39
CA LYS A 1133 -30.38 -10.26 4.36
C LYS A 1133 -28.87 -10.48 4.18
N ARG A 1134 -28.42 -11.73 4.06
CA ARG A 1134 -26.99 -12.07 4.00
C ARG A 1134 -26.37 -11.83 2.63
N ALA A 1135 -27.08 -12.14 1.54
CA ALA A 1135 -26.61 -11.92 0.17
C ALA A 1135 -26.47 -10.42 -0.12
N THR A 1136 -27.45 -9.60 0.29
CA THR A 1136 -27.36 -8.14 0.20
C THR A 1136 -26.20 -7.60 1.04
N PHE A 1137 -25.96 -8.14 2.24
CA PHE A 1137 -24.84 -7.73 3.08
C PHE A 1137 -23.47 -8.07 2.47
N ILE A 1138 -23.31 -9.26 1.89
CA ILE A 1138 -22.06 -9.66 1.21
C ILE A 1138 -21.83 -8.80 -0.02
N GLN A 1139 -22.86 -8.57 -0.85
CA GLN A 1139 -22.79 -7.66 -1.98
C GLN A 1139 -22.38 -6.25 -1.54
N MET A 1140 -22.99 -5.72 -0.46
CA MET A 1140 -22.65 -4.43 0.11
C MET A 1140 -21.18 -4.37 0.60
N ILE A 1141 -20.71 -5.32 1.41
CA ILE A 1141 -19.32 -5.31 1.89
C ILE A 1141 -18.31 -5.41 0.75
N LEU A 1142 -18.56 -6.26 -0.25
CA LEU A 1142 -17.65 -6.41 -1.39
C LEU A 1142 -17.68 -5.19 -2.32
N CYS A 1143 -18.81 -4.49 -2.43
CA CYS A 1143 -18.93 -3.24 -3.17
C CYS A 1143 -18.25 -2.05 -2.46
N TYR A 1144 -18.28 -2.00 -1.11
CA TYR A 1144 -17.87 -0.81 -0.35
C TYR A 1144 -16.57 -0.95 0.48
N SER A 1145 -16.01 -2.15 0.67
CA SER A 1145 -14.75 -2.34 1.42
C SER A 1145 -13.53 -2.43 0.48
N LYS A 1146 -12.68 -1.40 0.47
CA LYS A 1146 -11.61 -1.23 -0.52
C LYS A 1146 -10.25 -1.89 -0.19
N LYS A 1147 -10.09 -2.67 0.90
CA LYS A 1147 -8.74 -3.07 1.36
C LYS A 1147 -8.50 -4.47 1.96
N SER A 1148 -9.51 -5.30 2.25
CA SER A 1148 -9.29 -6.53 3.03
C SER A 1148 -9.43 -7.86 2.28
N PHE A 1149 -9.91 -7.86 1.03
CA PHE A 1149 -10.10 -9.09 0.26
C PHE A 1149 -9.01 -9.19 -0.82
N THR A 1150 -8.35 -10.35 -0.91
CA THR A 1150 -7.46 -10.64 -2.04
C THR A 1150 -8.29 -10.67 -3.32
N GLU A 1151 -7.73 -10.18 -4.44
CA GLU A 1151 -8.43 -10.10 -5.75
C GLU A 1151 -9.07 -11.43 -6.20
N THR A 1152 -8.62 -12.57 -5.64
CA THR A 1152 -9.13 -13.92 -5.93
C THR A 1152 -10.35 -14.35 -5.11
N ASP A 1153 -10.58 -13.81 -3.91
CA ASP A 1153 -11.59 -14.33 -2.98
C ASP A 1153 -12.93 -13.58 -3.07
N ALA A 1154 -12.90 -12.30 -3.44
CA ALA A 1154 -14.09 -11.44 -3.56
C ALA A 1154 -15.09 -11.89 -4.66
N PRO A 1155 -14.66 -12.29 -5.88
CA PRO A 1155 -15.59 -12.68 -6.94
C PRO A 1155 -16.37 -13.96 -6.61
N TYR A 1156 -15.71 -14.94 -5.98
CA TYR A 1156 -16.33 -16.23 -5.64
C TYR A 1156 -17.48 -16.06 -4.63
N LEU A 1157 -17.25 -15.27 -3.57
CA LEU A 1157 -18.24 -15.05 -2.52
C LEU A 1157 -19.48 -14.30 -3.04
N LEU A 1158 -19.28 -13.35 -3.96
CA LEU A 1158 -20.38 -12.62 -4.57
C LEU A 1158 -21.21 -13.50 -5.51
N GLU A 1159 -20.56 -14.29 -6.37
CA GLU A 1159 -21.24 -15.24 -7.26
C GLU A 1159 -22.08 -16.26 -6.47
N GLU A 1160 -21.51 -16.78 -5.38
CA GLU A 1160 -22.22 -17.71 -4.52
C GLU A 1160 -23.45 -17.08 -3.86
N ALA A 1161 -23.33 -15.83 -3.40
CA ALA A 1161 -24.43 -15.07 -2.83
C ALA A 1161 -25.53 -14.77 -3.86
N LYS A 1162 -25.16 -14.33 -5.07
CA LYS A 1162 -26.08 -14.09 -6.19
C LYS A 1162 -26.86 -15.35 -6.56
N LYS A 1163 -26.16 -16.48 -6.67
CA LYS A 1163 -26.77 -17.78 -6.96
C LYS A 1163 -27.75 -18.21 -5.88
N CYS A 1164 -27.38 -18.05 -4.61
CA CYS A 1164 -28.26 -18.41 -3.48
C CYS A 1164 -29.52 -17.57 -3.44
N TYR A 1165 -29.37 -16.26 -3.64
CA TYR A 1165 -30.48 -15.34 -3.73
C TYR A 1165 -31.45 -15.77 -4.83
N LYS A 1166 -30.96 -15.91 -6.07
CA LYS A 1166 -31.76 -16.30 -7.23
C LYS A 1166 -32.53 -17.60 -7.05
N ASN A 1167 -31.90 -18.59 -6.42
CA ASN A 1167 -32.53 -19.87 -6.15
C ASN A 1167 -33.80 -19.70 -5.27
N TYR A 1168 -33.74 -18.92 -4.19
CA TYR A 1168 -34.85 -18.82 -3.23
C TYR A 1168 -35.86 -17.71 -3.52
N THR A 1169 -35.46 -16.67 -4.24
CA THR A 1169 -36.34 -15.54 -4.59
C THR A 1169 -36.91 -15.66 -5.99
N GLY A 1170 -36.24 -16.38 -6.90
CA GLY A 1170 -36.56 -16.41 -8.33
C GLY A 1170 -36.04 -15.20 -9.11
N ASP A 1171 -35.53 -14.18 -8.42
CA ASP A 1171 -35.06 -12.92 -8.97
C ASP A 1171 -33.54 -12.83 -8.93
N ASP A 1172 -32.91 -12.14 -9.87
CA ASP A 1172 -31.49 -11.81 -9.76
C ASP A 1172 -31.26 -10.90 -8.53
N LEU A 1173 -30.14 -11.11 -7.82
CA LEU A 1173 -29.75 -10.25 -6.71
C LEU A 1173 -29.63 -8.82 -7.26
N PRO A 1174 -30.43 -7.85 -6.76
CA PRO A 1174 -30.48 -6.53 -7.35
C PRO A 1174 -29.09 -5.93 -7.44
N ASP A 1175 -28.67 -5.49 -8.63
CA ASP A 1175 -27.43 -4.74 -8.73
C ASP A 1175 -27.64 -3.44 -7.94
N LEU A 1176 -26.74 -3.18 -6.98
CA LEU A 1176 -26.73 -1.95 -6.19
C LEU A 1176 -26.64 -0.68 -7.08
N ALA A 1177 -26.39 -0.84 -8.39
CA ALA A 1177 -26.30 0.23 -9.37
C ALA A 1177 -27.63 0.58 -10.08
N THR A 1178 -28.72 -0.18 -9.94
CA THR A 1178 -29.93 0.01 -10.80
C THR A 1178 -31.25 0.26 -10.06
N GLY A 1179 -31.25 0.35 -8.73
CA GLY A 1179 -32.44 0.70 -7.96
C GLY A 1179 -32.24 1.96 -7.14
N THR A 1180 -33.11 2.96 -7.30
CA THR A 1180 -33.28 4.03 -6.31
C THR A 1180 -33.25 3.43 -4.90
N PRO A 1181 -32.45 3.97 -3.97
CA PRO A 1181 -32.13 3.31 -2.72
C PRO A 1181 -33.40 3.04 -1.92
N SER A 1182 -33.80 1.76 -1.88
CA SER A 1182 -35.01 1.35 -1.18
C SER A 1182 -34.80 1.54 0.33
N TYR A 1183 -35.92 1.70 1.04
CA TYR A 1183 -36.07 1.93 2.47
C TYR A 1183 -35.15 1.09 3.41
N GLN A 1184 -34.55 0.00 2.92
CA GLN A 1184 -33.57 -0.84 3.63
C GLN A 1184 -32.18 -0.20 3.78
N GLU A 1185 -31.76 0.71 2.90
CA GLU A 1185 -30.51 1.48 3.06
C GLU A 1185 -30.61 2.51 4.20
N LYS A 1186 -31.80 3.12 4.37
CA LYS A 1186 -32.14 3.89 5.57
C LYS A 1186 -32.17 3.02 6.83
N TYR A 1187 -32.51 1.74 6.71
CA TYR A 1187 -32.57 0.80 7.81
C TYR A 1187 -31.18 0.40 8.31
N PHE A 1188 -30.19 0.24 7.42
CA PHE A 1188 -28.79 -0.03 7.79
C PHE A 1188 -28.03 1.21 8.27
N ARG A 1189 -28.32 2.41 7.74
CA ARG A 1189 -27.88 3.68 8.37
C ARG A 1189 -28.51 3.89 9.77
N SER A 1190 -29.60 3.18 10.11
CA SER A 1190 -30.30 3.29 11.41
C SER A 1190 -29.95 2.25 12.48
N ARG A 1191 -29.33 1.11 12.14
CA ARG A 1191 -28.99 0.05 13.12
C ARG A 1191 -27.71 0.30 13.92
N TYR A 1192 -27.03 1.41 13.70
CA TYR A 1192 -26.00 1.96 14.60
C TYR A 1192 -26.60 2.71 15.81
N LEU A 1193 -27.90 2.54 16.09
CA LEU A 1193 -28.51 2.92 17.36
C LEU A 1193 -28.15 1.89 18.44
N LEU A 1194 -27.00 2.07 19.09
CA LEU A 1194 -26.83 1.56 20.44
C LEU A 1194 -27.69 2.42 21.38
N PRO A 1195 -28.61 1.85 22.17
CA PRO A 1195 -29.11 2.53 23.36
C PRO A 1195 -27.99 2.56 24.39
N ILE A 1196 -27.16 3.61 24.36
CA ILE A 1196 -26.21 3.87 25.43
C ILE A 1196 -27.02 4.41 26.61
N GLY A 1197 -27.30 3.55 27.60
CA GLY A 1197 -27.65 3.87 29.00
C GLY A 1197 -28.63 5.03 29.31
N LYS A 1198 -29.80 4.68 29.88
CA LYS A 1198 -30.83 5.54 30.51
C LYS A 1198 -31.17 6.84 29.75
N PHE A 1199 -32.11 6.73 28.80
CA PHE A 1199 -32.82 7.88 28.25
C PHE A 1199 -33.53 8.68 29.33
N VAL A 1200 -33.53 10.02 29.18
CA VAL A 1200 -34.32 10.90 30.04
C VAL A 1200 -35.76 10.90 29.54
N ARG A 1201 -36.70 10.58 30.43
CA ARG A 1201 -38.12 10.62 30.13
C ARG A 1201 -38.66 12.05 30.26
N VAL A 1202 -39.28 12.55 29.21
CA VAL A 1202 -39.74 13.94 29.08
C VAL A 1202 -41.26 13.96 28.86
N GLN A 1203 -41.93 15.00 29.38
CA GLN A 1203 -43.37 15.23 29.19
C GLN A 1203 -43.60 16.14 27.99
N GLY A 1204 -44.68 15.89 27.25
CA GLY A 1204 -45.03 16.68 26.08
C GLY A 1204 -46.47 16.51 25.64
N VAL A 1205 -46.79 17.09 24.48
CA VAL A 1205 -48.11 17.08 23.86
C VAL A 1205 -47.97 16.72 22.40
N VAL A 1206 -48.87 15.86 21.92
CA VAL A 1206 -49.01 15.57 20.50
C VAL A 1206 -50.09 16.47 19.91
N ARG A 1207 -49.80 17.15 18.79
CA ARG A 1207 -50.76 17.95 18.00
C ARG A 1207 -50.49 17.74 16.52
N ASN A 1208 -51.52 17.46 15.73
CA ASN A 1208 -51.39 17.22 14.28
C ASN A 1208 -50.34 16.15 13.94
N TYR A 1209 -50.34 15.03 14.69
CA TYR A 1209 -49.39 13.91 14.51
C TYR A 1209 -47.91 14.30 14.64
N LYS A 1210 -47.62 15.34 15.45
CA LYS A 1210 -46.27 15.78 15.78
C LYS A 1210 -46.12 15.89 17.29
N VAL A 1211 -44.95 15.53 17.80
CA VAL A 1211 -44.66 15.55 19.24
C VAL A 1211 -43.94 16.83 19.59
N TYR A 1212 -44.43 17.49 20.64
CA TYR A 1212 -43.82 18.70 21.17
C TYR A 1212 -43.52 18.47 22.64
N THR A 1213 -42.31 18.80 23.07
CA THR A 1213 -41.99 18.87 24.50
C THR A 1213 -42.44 20.22 25.06
N THR A 1214 -42.94 20.24 26.29
CA THR A 1214 -43.48 21.44 26.95
C THR A 1214 -42.67 21.77 28.21
N GLN A 1215 -42.26 23.03 28.35
CA GLN A 1215 -41.58 23.56 29.54
C GLN A 1215 -42.49 24.60 30.24
N ASP A 1216 -42.74 24.42 31.54
CA ASP A 1216 -43.39 25.36 32.48
C ASP A 1216 -44.65 26.13 31.99
N ASP A 1217 -45.68 25.40 31.53
CA ASP A 1217 -47.05 25.89 31.24
C ASP A 1217 -47.20 27.20 30.42
N LYS A 1218 -46.14 27.68 29.74
CA LYS A 1218 -46.22 28.76 28.73
C LYS A 1218 -45.24 28.60 27.55
N GLU A 1219 -45.84 28.49 26.37
CA GLU A 1219 -45.42 28.93 25.02
C GLU A 1219 -43.95 28.82 24.59
N THR A 1220 -43.33 27.65 24.71
CA THR A 1220 -42.27 27.28 23.74
C THR A 1220 -42.36 25.80 23.41
N GLU A 1221 -42.84 25.49 22.21
CA GLU A 1221 -43.06 24.13 21.71
C GLU A 1221 -41.87 23.73 20.80
N LEU A 1222 -41.02 22.80 21.26
CA LEU A 1222 -39.95 22.25 20.42
C LEU A 1222 -40.45 20.98 19.72
N HIS A 1223 -40.42 20.98 18.39
CA HIS A 1223 -40.80 19.81 17.60
C HIS A 1223 -39.77 18.68 17.75
N VAL A 1224 -40.26 17.50 18.08
CA VAL A 1224 -39.48 16.26 18.21
C VAL A 1224 -40.10 15.22 17.26
N GLU A 1225 -39.30 14.63 16.38
CA GLU A 1225 -39.77 13.65 15.41
C GLU A 1225 -40.12 12.34 16.14
N ALA A 1226 -41.28 11.74 15.91
CA ALA A 1226 -41.57 10.45 16.55
C ALA A 1226 -40.77 9.32 15.89
N CYS A 1227 -40.11 8.49 16.69
CA CYS A 1227 -39.42 7.29 16.18
C CYS A 1227 -40.40 6.36 15.43
N GLN A 1228 -41.67 6.35 15.82
CA GLN A 1228 -42.75 5.64 15.13
C GLN A 1228 -43.97 6.53 14.99
N LEU A 1229 -44.24 6.99 13.77
CA LEU A 1229 -45.40 7.82 13.43
C LEU A 1229 -46.74 7.15 13.78
N GLY A 1230 -46.81 5.81 13.72
CA GLY A 1230 -48.01 5.03 14.07
C GLY A 1230 -48.40 5.08 15.56
N CYS A 1231 -47.52 5.58 16.43
CA CYS A 1231 -47.79 5.74 17.87
C CYS A 1231 -48.45 7.08 18.20
N LEU A 1232 -48.76 7.94 17.22
CA LEU A 1232 -49.30 9.28 17.44
C LEU A 1232 -50.81 9.36 17.19
N ARG A 1233 -51.55 9.93 18.15
CA ARG A 1233 -52.95 10.36 18.05
C ARG A 1233 -53.00 11.82 17.58
N SER A 1234 -54.17 12.29 17.12
CA SER A 1234 -54.34 13.66 16.62
C SER A 1234 -54.09 14.73 17.70
N PHE A 1235 -54.38 14.41 18.96
CA PHE A 1235 -54.14 15.27 20.13
C PHE A 1235 -53.99 14.44 21.43
N GLY A 1236 -53.12 14.85 22.35
CA GLY A 1236 -53.05 14.28 23.72
C GLY A 1236 -51.75 14.58 24.48
N ARG A 1237 -51.78 14.52 25.82
CA ARG A 1237 -50.57 14.59 26.65
C ARG A 1237 -49.81 13.26 26.60
N VAL A 1238 -48.50 13.33 26.50
CA VAL A 1238 -47.63 12.16 26.35
C VAL A 1238 -46.38 12.28 27.22
N SER A 1239 -45.82 11.14 27.60
CA SER A 1239 -44.44 11.03 28.08
C SER A 1239 -43.63 10.20 27.10
N PHE A 1240 -42.37 10.54 26.87
CA PHE A 1240 -41.51 9.82 25.92
C PHE A 1240 -40.04 9.95 26.29
N ASP A 1241 -39.24 9.00 25.83
CA ASP A 1241 -37.79 8.97 26.01
C ASP A 1241 -37.16 9.82 24.89
N LEU A 1242 -36.43 10.88 25.23
CA LEU A 1242 -35.86 11.80 24.24
C LEU A 1242 -34.49 11.30 23.75
N GLY A 1243 -34.36 11.09 22.44
CA GLY A 1243 -33.11 10.74 21.75
C GLY A 1243 -32.87 11.62 20.51
N LEU A 1244 -31.84 11.31 19.72
CA LEU A 1244 -31.47 12.07 18.50
C LEU A 1244 -31.15 11.10 17.36
N THR A 1245 -31.69 11.38 16.17
CA THR A 1245 -31.37 10.66 14.92
C THR A 1245 -30.71 11.59 13.91
N VAL A 1246 -30.27 11.03 12.78
CA VAL A 1246 -29.78 11.77 11.60
C VAL A 1246 -30.77 12.82 11.06
N ARG A 1247 -32.03 12.80 11.49
CA ARG A 1247 -33.07 13.79 11.12
C ARG A 1247 -33.32 14.87 12.17
N GLY A 1248 -32.71 14.78 13.36
CA GLY A 1248 -32.89 15.72 14.46
C GLY A 1248 -33.40 15.06 15.77
N PRO A 1249 -33.91 15.84 16.73
CA PRO A 1249 -34.46 15.33 17.99
C PRO A 1249 -35.60 14.34 17.75
N THR A 1250 -35.58 13.18 18.40
CA THR A 1250 -36.51 12.08 18.16
C THR A 1250 -37.10 11.53 19.47
N ALA A 1251 -38.41 11.33 19.49
CA ALA A 1251 -39.18 10.82 20.63
C ALA A 1251 -39.34 9.29 20.53
N TYR A 1252 -38.85 8.58 21.54
CA TYR A 1252 -38.92 7.12 21.66
C TYR A 1252 -39.91 6.71 22.76
N ASN A 1253 -40.48 5.51 22.68
CA ASN A 1253 -41.32 4.94 23.75
C ASN A 1253 -42.45 5.89 24.23
N ILE A 1254 -43.19 6.45 23.29
CA ILE A 1254 -44.24 7.46 23.53
C ILE A 1254 -45.44 6.81 24.22
N GLN A 1255 -45.85 7.33 25.37
CA GLN A 1255 -46.99 6.85 26.16
C GLN A 1255 -47.97 7.99 26.42
N TYR A 1256 -49.24 7.79 26.08
CA TYR A 1256 -50.31 8.75 26.36
C TYR A 1256 -50.70 8.70 27.84
N GLN A 1257 -50.93 9.87 28.42
CA GLN A 1257 -51.51 10.00 29.74
C GLN A 1257 -53.02 10.17 29.60
N ASP A 1258 -53.78 9.45 30.42
CA ASP A 1258 -55.25 9.53 30.48
C ASP A 1258 -55.75 10.86 31.08
#